data_AF-A0AAU6PG58-F1
#
_entry.id   AF-A0AAU6PG58-F1
#
_cell.length_a   1.000
_cell.length_b   1.000
_cell.length_c   1.000
_cell.angle_alpha   90.00
_cell.angle_beta   90.00
_cell.angle_gamma   90.00
#
_symmetry.space_group_name_H-M   'P 1'
#
loop_
_entity.id
_entity.type
_entity.pdbx_description
1 polymer ?
#
loop_
_entity_poly.entity_id
_entity_poly.type
_entity_poly.pdbx_seq_one_letter_code
_entity_poly.pdbx_strand_id
1 'polypeptide(L)'
;MNQILINATHSEEIRVAIVKNKKLTDLNIETSLNQKNKGNIYKGKISRVEQSLEAAFVDYGKERQGFLPFKEVTKALRENIEFKGEKLTISDVLKEGQEIIVQVEKEERGNKGAALSTYINLAGAYMILTPNNTKSHGISRQITSLDRSALKEIINKITMPKDSGLIIRTAGAGKSLEELQWEVDYLSELWSSINTAAENRKAPFLIYQESDIVIRTLRDYLREGTDSVIIDDLATFQNAKEFVSFVLPHYLDRVKQFDASEHSLFSHIGIEAQVKSVFNREVSLKSGATIVFDPTEALTAIDINSARATKGSDIEETAYNANLEAAKEIAIQLQLRDIGGLVVIDFIDMTLEEHRRSIEKAMEKATGSDRARIQIGTISRFGLLEMSRQRLMSSVTESVEKTCSACDGRGTTPTVPSLALNILRQLEDGCNASNQTRRLTIQSSVDVITYLLNEKRSDITRLESKHGIEITLLPNPYMQFPNFNINKQKGDKKSHHKSYQGISKPQNTLADNGLSEDRETPAINSNHPTTRISEHKEHKKVTEKSSFSFWNAVKSFFIGGDKKKGQTEKKHNNKNRNRNRNRNRNQNNNRNNQKQQPNKQDKQRSNQGQKPKPQNKPKPKNNNTQVKQTKPQEQKKPQEKPKNVAPKVETKKEDAPKKQAVIKTENPTKPEVKKASKPKVKKETKIETGNKADTKPDADGNK
;
A
#
# COMPACT_ATOMS: atom_id res chain seq x y z
N MET A 1 -4.72 -1.84 25.79
CA MET A 1 -3.94 -2.97 25.28
C MET A 1 -3.55 -2.72 23.83
N ASN A 2 -2.34 -3.14 23.44
CA ASN A 2 -1.78 -3.09 22.10
C ASN A 2 -1.37 -4.51 21.70
N GLN A 3 -1.92 -5.03 20.60
CA GLN A 3 -1.86 -6.45 20.26
C GLN A 3 -1.54 -6.64 18.78
N ILE A 4 -0.77 -7.67 18.46
CA ILE A 4 -0.58 -8.16 17.08
C ILE A 4 -1.47 -9.40 16.93
N LEU A 5 -2.31 -9.41 15.91
CA LEU A 5 -3.22 -10.52 15.58
C LEU A 5 -2.82 -11.08 14.23
N ILE A 6 -2.56 -12.38 14.15
CA ILE A 6 -2.20 -13.10 12.93
C ILE A 6 -3.28 -14.14 12.67
N ASN A 7 -4.03 -13.93 11.60
CA ASN A 7 -5.03 -14.85 11.07
C ASN A 7 -4.41 -15.58 9.87
N ALA A 8 -4.14 -16.86 10.04
CA ALA A 8 -3.42 -17.72 9.10
C ALA A 8 -4.12 -19.08 8.88
N THR A 9 -5.39 -19.18 9.26
CA THR A 9 -6.24 -20.37 9.12
C THR A 9 -6.43 -20.83 7.67
N HIS A 10 -6.18 -19.94 6.70
CA HIS A 10 -6.21 -20.22 5.26
C HIS A 10 -4.82 -19.98 4.68
N SER A 11 -4.32 -20.94 3.90
CA SER A 11 -3.00 -20.87 3.24
C SER A 11 -2.96 -19.87 2.08
N GLU A 12 -4.14 -19.51 1.60
CA GLU A 12 -4.39 -18.67 0.44
C GLU A 12 -4.23 -17.18 0.78
N GLU A 13 -4.47 -16.79 2.04
CA GLU A 13 -4.38 -15.42 2.54
C GLU A 13 -3.98 -15.39 4.02
N ILE A 14 -2.81 -14.80 4.32
CA ILE A 14 -2.39 -14.51 5.70
C ILE A 14 -2.68 -13.04 5.99
N ARG A 15 -3.49 -12.78 7.02
CA ARG A 15 -3.90 -11.43 7.46
C ARG A 15 -3.24 -11.09 8.80
N VAL A 16 -2.52 -9.97 8.86
CA VAL A 16 -1.83 -9.51 10.07
C VAL A 16 -2.29 -8.10 10.44
N ALA A 17 -2.91 -7.98 11.61
CA ALA A 17 -3.55 -6.76 12.11
C ALA A 17 -2.89 -6.28 13.41
N ILE A 18 -2.60 -4.98 13.49
CA ILE A 18 -2.09 -4.34 14.71
C ILE A 18 -3.22 -3.53 15.35
N VAL A 19 -3.56 -3.90 16.58
CA VAL A 19 -4.79 -3.45 17.26
C VAL A 19 -4.46 -2.74 18.56
N LYS A 20 -4.84 -1.46 18.65
CA LYS A 20 -4.64 -0.62 19.84
C LYS A 20 -5.99 -0.22 20.43
N ASN A 21 -6.29 -0.71 21.63
CA ASN A 21 -7.56 -0.49 22.34
C ASN A 21 -8.81 -0.83 21.48
N LYS A 22 -8.81 -2.03 20.87
CA LYS A 22 -9.83 -2.53 19.92
C LYS A 22 -10.00 -1.72 18.60
N LYS A 23 -9.14 -0.74 18.33
CA LYS A 23 -9.04 -0.10 17.01
C LYS A 23 -7.95 -0.76 16.19
N LEU A 24 -8.26 -1.05 14.93
CA LEU A 24 -7.27 -1.40 13.91
C LEU A 24 -6.38 -0.18 13.65
N THR A 25 -5.06 -0.38 13.57
CA THR A 25 -4.06 0.70 13.40
C THR A 25 -3.02 0.43 12.32
N ASP A 26 -2.79 -0.85 11.98
CA ASP A 26 -2.03 -1.29 10.83
C ASP A 26 -2.67 -2.59 10.33
N LEU A 27 -2.71 -2.81 9.03
CA LEU A 27 -3.22 -4.03 8.41
C LEU A 27 -2.30 -4.38 7.25
N ASN A 28 -1.74 -5.58 7.29
CA ASN A 28 -0.97 -6.13 6.19
C ASN A 28 -1.62 -7.46 5.82
N ILE A 29 -1.74 -7.69 4.51
CA ILE A 29 -2.23 -8.94 3.94
C ILE A 29 -1.18 -9.40 2.93
N GLU A 30 -0.98 -10.72 2.86
CA GLU A 30 -0.13 -11.40 1.88
C GLU A 30 -0.90 -12.63 1.40
N THR A 31 -1.06 -12.74 0.08
CA THR A 31 -1.79 -13.86 -0.54
C THR A 31 -0.82 -14.85 -1.17
N SER A 32 -1.26 -16.09 -1.32
CA SER A 32 -0.53 -17.17 -2.01
C SER A 32 -0.16 -16.83 -3.48
N LEU A 33 -0.77 -15.78 -4.06
CA LEU A 33 -0.56 -15.27 -5.41
C LEU A 33 0.29 -14.00 -5.51
N ASN A 34 0.36 -13.20 -4.43
CA ASN A 34 1.06 -11.93 -4.43
C ASN A 34 1.94 -11.81 -3.17
N GLN A 35 2.96 -12.67 -3.12
CA GLN A 35 4.01 -12.60 -2.11
C GLN A 35 4.91 -11.37 -2.37
N LYS A 36 5.24 -10.65 -1.30
CA LYS A 36 5.92 -9.35 -1.37
C LYS A 36 7.41 -9.52 -1.61
N ASN A 37 7.75 -9.59 -2.90
CA ASN A 37 9.09 -9.75 -3.47
C ASN A 37 10.11 -8.66 -3.04
N LYS A 38 9.68 -7.57 -2.41
CA LYS A 38 10.57 -6.54 -1.86
C LYS A 38 11.51 -7.14 -0.80
N GLY A 39 12.81 -6.95 -0.98
CA GLY A 39 13.87 -7.52 -0.13
C GLY A 39 14.48 -8.82 -0.67
N ASN A 40 13.79 -9.55 -1.56
CA ASN A 40 14.33 -10.76 -2.19
C ASN A 40 15.61 -10.43 -2.98
N ILE A 41 16.54 -11.39 -2.97
CA ILE A 41 17.85 -11.30 -3.61
C ILE A 41 17.94 -12.37 -4.69
N TYR A 42 18.30 -11.96 -5.90
CA TYR A 42 18.37 -12.79 -7.10
C TYR A 42 19.78 -12.75 -7.68
N LYS A 43 20.21 -13.83 -8.35
CA LYS A 43 21.27 -13.74 -9.35
C LYS A 43 20.59 -13.38 -10.67
N GLY A 44 20.82 -12.15 -11.13
CA GLY A 44 20.30 -11.64 -12.39
C GLY A 44 21.36 -11.62 -13.48
N LYS A 45 20.92 -11.43 -14.72
CA LYS A 45 21.74 -11.28 -15.93
C LYS A 45 21.38 -9.97 -16.63
N ILE A 46 22.37 -9.16 -16.97
CA ILE A 46 22.14 -7.88 -17.64
C ILE A 46 21.62 -8.13 -19.06
N SER A 47 20.40 -7.68 -19.34
CA SER A 47 19.73 -7.83 -20.64
C SER A 47 20.14 -6.76 -21.63
N ARG A 48 20.24 -5.49 -21.19
CA ARG A 48 20.80 -4.36 -21.96
C ARG A 48 21.26 -3.21 -21.06
N VAL A 49 22.11 -2.33 -21.59
CA VAL A 49 22.62 -1.15 -20.86
C VAL A 49 22.22 0.15 -21.59
N GLU A 50 21.54 1.05 -20.89
CA GLU A 50 20.89 2.24 -21.43
C GLU A 50 21.57 3.52 -20.93
N GLN A 51 22.58 3.98 -21.69
CA GLN A 51 23.42 5.13 -21.29
C GLN A 51 22.59 6.41 -21.08
N SER A 52 21.55 6.64 -21.89
CA SER A 52 20.66 7.80 -21.79
C SER A 52 19.82 7.87 -20.51
N LEU A 53 19.68 6.75 -19.79
CA LEU A 53 18.99 6.66 -18.50
C LEU A 53 19.96 6.55 -17.31
N GLU A 54 21.27 6.46 -17.57
CA GLU A 54 22.28 5.97 -16.62
C GLU A 54 21.80 4.68 -15.91
N ALA A 55 21.27 3.70 -16.64
CA ALA A 55 20.66 2.50 -16.08
C ALA A 55 20.89 1.24 -16.93
N ALA A 56 20.78 0.07 -16.29
CA ALA A 56 20.80 -1.24 -16.94
C ALA A 56 19.47 -1.97 -16.68
N PHE A 57 19.04 -2.76 -17.65
CA PHE A 57 17.92 -3.68 -17.50
C PHE A 57 18.45 -5.08 -17.19
N VAL A 58 17.85 -5.73 -16.19
CA VAL A 58 18.31 -7.02 -15.64
C VAL A 58 17.19 -8.05 -15.74
N ASP A 59 17.45 -9.16 -16.38
CA ASP A 59 16.66 -10.38 -16.27
C ASP A 59 16.99 -11.04 -14.94
N TYR A 60 15.98 -11.24 -14.10
CA TYR A 60 16.09 -11.87 -12.79
C TYR A 60 15.09 -13.01 -12.59
N GLY A 61 14.53 -13.54 -13.71
CA GLY A 61 13.60 -14.67 -13.71
C GLY A 61 12.11 -14.31 -13.75
N LYS A 62 11.75 -13.03 -13.60
CA LYS A 62 10.37 -12.53 -13.75
C LYS A 62 10.05 -12.16 -15.20
N GLU A 63 8.76 -12.10 -15.55
CA GLU A 63 8.27 -11.71 -16.88
C GLU A 63 8.81 -10.36 -17.38
N ARG A 64 9.18 -9.48 -16.45
CA ARG A 64 9.62 -8.11 -16.72
C ARG A 64 11.04 -7.90 -16.20
N GLN A 65 11.84 -7.20 -16.99
CA GLN A 65 13.21 -6.85 -16.64
C GLN A 65 13.21 -5.79 -15.54
N GLY A 66 13.99 -6.04 -14.48
CA GLY A 66 14.22 -5.08 -13.41
C GLY A 66 15.13 -3.93 -13.86
N PHE A 67 14.96 -2.77 -13.24
CA PHE A 67 15.67 -1.54 -13.56
C PHE A 67 16.75 -1.26 -12.50
N LEU A 68 18.02 -1.31 -12.91
CA LEU A 68 19.20 -1.04 -12.06
C LEU A 68 19.83 0.30 -12.47
N PRO A 69 19.59 1.41 -11.74
CA PRO A 69 20.23 2.69 -12.03
C PRO A 69 21.69 2.72 -11.54
N PHE A 70 22.55 3.48 -12.22
CA PHE A 70 23.99 3.53 -11.98
C PHE A 70 24.40 3.90 -10.54
N LYS A 71 23.56 4.68 -9.86
CA LYS A 71 23.73 5.08 -8.45
C LYS A 71 23.68 3.88 -7.49
N GLU A 72 22.99 2.81 -7.87
CA GLU A 72 22.75 1.59 -7.11
C GLU A 72 23.68 0.42 -7.52
N VAL A 73 24.70 0.70 -8.35
CA VAL A 73 25.80 -0.21 -8.67
C VAL A 73 26.86 -0.11 -7.57
N THR A 74 27.37 -1.22 -7.02
CA THR A 74 28.39 -1.21 -5.95
C THR A 74 29.69 -0.52 -6.37
N LYS A 75 30.55 -0.21 -5.40
CA LYS A 75 31.91 0.28 -5.67
C LYS A 75 32.79 -0.77 -6.33
N ALA A 76 32.78 -2.01 -5.84
CA ALA A 76 33.64 -3.08 -6.32
C ALA A 76 33.46 -3.36 -7.82
N LEU A 77 32.24 -3.23 -8.36
CA LEU A 77 31.96 -3.33 -9.80
C LEU A 77 32.49 -2.14 -10.63
N ARG A 78 32.85 -1.03 -9.99
CA ARG A 78 33.36 0.22 -10.61
C ARG A 78 34.86 0.43 -10.43
N GLU A 79 35.51 -0.39 -9.61
CA GLU A 79 36.94 -0.29 -9.30
C GLU A 79 37.77 -0.98 -10.40
N ASN A 80 38.95 -0.43 -10.70
CA ASN A 80 39.87 -0.90 -11.75
C ASN A 80 39.33 -0.83 -13.20
N ILE A 81 38.40 0.09 -13.50
CA ILE A 81 37.85 0.31 -14.85
C ILE A 81 38.43 1.59 -15.47
N GLU A 82 39.13 1.43 -16.60
CA GLU A 82 39.55 2.55 -17.45
C GLU A 82 38.36 3.09 -18.25
N PHE A 83 37.95 4.33 -17.97
CA PHE A 83 36.81 5.00 -18.63
C PHE A 83 37.28 6.03 -19.65
N LYS A 84 36.53 6.15 -20.77
CA LYS A 84 37.01 6.82 -21.99
C LYS A 84 36.62 8.30 -22.13
N GLY A 85 36.23 8.97 -21.04
CA GLY A 85 35.74 10.35 -21.06
C GLY A 85 35.85 11.05 -19.70
N GLU A 86 35.23 12.22 -19.55
CA GLU A 86 35.35 13.04 -18.33
C GLU A 86 34.74 12.40 -17.07
N LYS A 87 33.85 11.42 -17.22
CA LYS A 87 33.13 10.75 -16.14
C LYS A 87 32.92 9.28 -16.47
N LEU A 88 33.04 8.42 -15.45
CA LEU A 88 32.66 7.02 -15.51
C LEU A 88 31.15 6.89 -15.78
N THR A 89 30.76 6.20 -16.84
CA THR A 89 29.36 5.93 -17.19
C THR A 89 28.98 4.48 -16.92
N ILE A 90 27.69 4.15 -16.90
CA ILE A 90 27.25 2.77 -16.69
C ILE A 90 27.72 1.81 -17.79
N SER A 91 27.90 2.30 -19.02
CA SER A 91 28.36 1.50 -20.16
C SER A 91 29.86 1.16 -20.12
N ASP A 92 30.66 1.88 -19.32
CA ASP A 92 32.04 1.50 -19.01
C ASP A 92 32.08 0.35 -17.98
N VAL A 93 31.06 0.28 -17.12
CA VAL A 93 31.03 -0.50 -15.87
C VAL A 93 30.30 -1.84 -16.02
N LEU A 94 29.20 -1.86 -16.76
CA LEU A 94 28.32 -3.01 -16.93
C LEU A 94 28.23 -3.43 -18.40
N LYS A 95 28.17 -4.74 -18.65
CA LYS A 95 28.11 -5.33 -19.98
C LYS A 95 26.90 -6.24 -20.14
N GLU A 96 26.36 -6.30 -21.36
CA GLU A 96 25.27 -7.23 -21.68
C GLU A 96 25.71 -8.68 -21.47
N GLY A 97 24.81 -9.49 -20.91
CA GLY A 97 25.07 -10.89 -20.56
C GLY A 97 25.84 -11.12 -19.25
N GLN A 98 26.34 -10.07 -18.58
CA GLN A 98 27.01 -10.16 -17.27
C GLN A 98 26.04 -10.65 -16.18
N GLU A 99 26.48 -11.62 -15.36
CA GLU A 99 25.73 -12.05 -14.16
C GLU A 99 26.06 -11.13 -12.97
N ILE A 100 25.05 -10.75 -12.18
CA ILE A 100 25.17 -9.88 -11.00
C ILE A 100 24.19 -10.30 -9.89
N ILE A 101 24.55 -10.08 -8.62
CA ILE A 101 23.62 -10.21 -7.49
C ILE A 101 22.83 -8.90 -7.34
N VAL A 102 21.50 -8.99 -7.26
CA VAL A 102 20.58 -7.84 -7.16
C VAL A 102 19.52 -8.07 -6.10
N GLN A 103 19.19 -7.03 -5.32
CA GLN A 103 18.07 -7.01 -4.39
C GLN A 103 16.93 -6.14 -4.93
N VAL A 104 15.68 -6.56 -4.71
CA VAL A 104 14.48 -5.78 -5.05
C VAL A 104 14.27 -4.69 -3.99
N GLU A 105 14.59 -3.44 -4.34
CA GLU A 105 14.37 -2.25 -3.50
C GLU A 105 12.90 -1.79 -3.57
N LYS A 106 12.28 -1.91 -4.75
CA LYS A 106 10.86 -1.61 -4.98
C LYS A 106 10.24 -2.65 -5.92
N GLU A 107 9.04 -3.10 -5.58
CA GLU A 107 8.22 -4.01 -6.39
C GLU A 107 7.89 -3.43 -7.77
N GLU A 108 7.46 -4.31 -8.67
CA GLU A 108 6.94 -3.92 -9.98
C GLU A 108 5.68 -3.07 -9.83
N ARG A 109 5.42 -2.13 -10.75
CA ARG A 109 4.22 -1.28 -10.68
C ARG A 109 3.67 -0.93 -12.06
N GLY A 110 2.43 -1.35 -12.33
CA GLY A 110 1.70 -1.03 -13.56
C GLY A 110 2.40 -1.62 -14.77
N ASN A 111 3.18 -0.80 -15.49
CA ASN A 111 4.01 -1.21 -16.64
C ASN A 111 5.53 -1.03 -16.39
N LYS A 112 5.96 -0.80 -15.15
CA LYS A 112 7.36 -0.67 -14.76
C LYS A 112 7.81 -1.93 -14.01
N GLY A 113 8.92 -2.53 -14.43
CA GLY A 113 9.56 -3.62 -13.69
C GLY A 113 10.14 -3.16 -12.35
N ALA A 114 10.56 -4.11 -11.52
CA ALA A 114 11.11 -3.83 -10.19
C ALA A 114 12.30 -2.85 -10.21
N ALA A 115 12.43 -2.01 -9.17
CA ALA A 115 13.65 -1.24 -8.96
C ALA A 115 14.67 -2.11 -8.20
N LEU A 116 15.86 -2.28 -8.80
CA LEU A 116 16.91 -3.14 -8.29
C LEU A 116 18.08 -2.31 -7.73
N SER A 117 18.74 -2.85 -6.71
CA SER A 117 20.05 -2.38 -6.25
C SER A 117 21.01 -3.53 -6.13
N THR A 118 22.30 -3.28 -6.38
CA THR A 118 23.37 -4.22 -6.03
C THR A 118 23.91 -3.98 -4.62
N TYR A 119 23.50 -2.89 -3.95
CA TYR A 119 23.72 -2.72 -2.52
C TYR A 119 22.73 -3.59 -1.75
N ILE A 120 23.23 -4.69 -1.18
CA ILE A 120 22.40 -5.66 -0.47
C ILE A 120 22.18 -5.18 0.96
N ASN A 121 20.95 -5.22 1.43
CA ASN A 121 20.55 -4.82 2.78
C ASN A 121 19.87 -6.00 3.47
N LEU A 122 20.50 -6.55 4.51
CA LEU A 122 19.99 -7.67 5.29
C LEU A 122 19.41 -7.13 6.60
N ALA A 123 18.11 -7.31 6.81
CA ALA A 123 17.37 -6.66 7.88
C ALA A 123 17.18 -7.58 9.10
N GLY A 124 17.91 -7.29 10.17
CA GLY A 124 17.70 -7.87 11.50
C GLY A 124 16.58 -7.18 12.28
N ALA A 125 16.36 -7.62 13.52
CA ALA A 125 15.42 -6.99 14.45
C ALA A 125 15.96 -5.64 14.97
N TYR A 126 17.26 -5.58 15.32
CA TYR A 126 17.88 -4.40 15.92
C TYR A 126 18.64 -3.53 14.89
N MET A 127 19.11 -4.10 13.78
CA MET A 127 19.90 -3.40 12.76
C MET A 127 19.56 -3.79 11.31
N ILE A 128 20.21 -3.11 10.37
CA ILE A 128 20.33 -3.49 8.97
C ILE A 128 21.83 -3.55 8.65
N LEU A 129 22.31 -4.70 8.19
CA LEU A 129 23.67 -4.86 7.67
C LEU A 129 23.66 -4.60 6.17
N THR A 130 24.58 -3.75 5.69
CA THR A 130 24.80 -3.50 4.26
C THR A 130 26.20 -4.02 3.88
N PRO A 131 26.39 -5.33 3.65
CA PRO A 131 27.72 -5.95 3.65
C PRO A 131 28.66 -5.53 2.51
N ASN A 132 28.16 -4.79 1.51
CA ASN A 132 28.95 -4.29 0.38
C ASN A 132 28.92 -2.75 0.26
N ASN A 133 28.70 -2.04 1.37
CA ASN A 133 28.69 -0.57 1.39
C ASN A 133 29.22 0.06 2.69
N THR A 134 30.53 0.28 2.76
CA THR A 134 31.22 1.07 3.82
C THR A 134 30.63 2.45 4.12
N LYS A 135 29.84 3.06 3.23
CA LYS A 135 29.18 4.36 3.49
C LYS A 135 27.84 4.22 4.24
N SER A 136 27.28 3.02 4.36
CA SER A 136 25.96 2.76 4.97
C SER A 136 26.03 2.68 6.50
N HIS A 137 26.53 3.73 7.15
CA HIS A 137 26.69 3.78 8.61
C HIS A 137 25.71 4.76 9.26
N GLY A 138 24.92 4.32 10.25
CA GLY A 138 23.92 5.20 10.87
C GLY A 138 23.18 4.67 12.10
N ILE A 139 22.41 5.58 12.71
CA ILE A 139 21.50 5.31 13.85
C ILE A 139 20.13 5.91 13.50
N SER A 140 19.06 5.14 13.69
CA SER A 140 17.67 5.55 13.39
C SER A 140 17.32 6.93 13.93
N ARG A 141 16.66 7.74 13.10
CA ARG A 141 16.26 9.13 13.41
C ARG A 141 15.22 9.23 14.54
N GLN A 142 14.56 8.12 14.89
CA GLN A 142 13.57 8.04 15.95
C GLN A 142 14.18 7.82 17.35
N ILE A 143 15.47 7.46 17.43
CA ILE A 143 16.17 7.20 18.70
C ILE A 143 16.55 8.53 19.37
N THR A 144 16.38 8.62 20.69
CA THR A 144 16.62 9.86 21.45
C THR A 144 18.09 10.27 21.44
N SER A 145 18.38 11.52 21.82
CA SER A 145 19.75 12.03 21.92
C SER A 145 20.60 11.26 22.93
N LEU A 146 20.02 10.83 24.06
CA LEU A 146 20.72 10.12 25.13
C LEU A 146 21.12 8.71 24.69
N ASP A 147 20.16 7.93 24.19
CA ASP A 147 20.40 6.56 23.70
C ASP A 147 21.39 6.56 22.52
N ARG A 148 21.30 7.59 21.66
CA ARG A 148 22.21 7.81 20.52
C ARG A 148 23.66 8.10 20.95
N SER A 149 23.92 8.61 22.15
CA SER A 149 25.27 8.69 22.72
C SER A 149 25.78 7.29 23.08
N ALA A 150 25.03 6.56 23.91
CA ALA A 150 25.42 5.22 24.36
C ALA A 150 25.64 4.25 23.18
N LEU A 151 24.75 4.27 22.18
CA LEU A 151 24.89 3.45 20.98
C LEU A 151 26.17 3.74 20.18
N LYS A 152 26.68 4.98 20.14
CA LYS A 152 27.96 5.27 19.47
C LYS A 152 29.14 4.59 20.17
N GLU A 153 29.13 4.58 21.50
CA GLU A 153 30.18 3.92 22.29
C GLU A 153 30.13 2.39 22.18
N ILE A 154 28.95 1.83 21.89
CA ILE A 154 28.76 0.39 21.63
C ILE A 154 29.15 0.05 20.19
N ILE A 155 28.72 0.82 19.17
CA ILE A 155 29.08 0.61 17.75
C ILE A 155 30.59 0.54 17.56
N ASN A 156 31.35 1.42 18.22
CA ASN A 156 32.82 1.45 18.13
C ASN A 156 33.51 0.19 18.71
N LYS A 157 32.77 -0.71 19.36
CA LYS A 157 33.25 -1.99 19.93
C LYS A 157 32.72 -3.21 19.16
N ILE A 158 31.81 -3.01 18.21
CA ILE A 158 31.30 -4.09 17.34
C ILE A 158 32.38 -4.47 16.33
N THR A 159 32.66 -5.76 16.24
CA THR A 159 33.54 -6.33 15.20
C THR A 159 32.76 -6.40 13.90
N MET A 160 32.99 -5.42 13.03
CA MET A 160 32.34 -5.32 11.71
C MET A 160 33.07 -6.18 10.66
N PRO A 161 32.35 -6.85 9.74
CA PRO A 161 32.96 -7.51 8.59
C PRO A 161 33.60 -6.49 7.62
N LYS A 162 34.49 -6.98 6.76
CA LYS A 162 35.12 -6.15 5.72
C LYS A 162 34.08 -5.52 4.80
N ASP A 163 34.39 -4.31 4.36
CA ASP A 163 33.64 -3.46 3.43
C ASP A 163 32.14 -3.23 3.70
N SER A 164 31.70 -3.58 4.91
CA SER A 164 30.32 -3.54 5.36
C SER A 164 29.91 -2.18 5.94
N GLY A 165 28.60 -1.92 5.95
CA GLY A 165 27.95 -0.82 6.68
C GLY A 165 26.90 -1.33 7.65
N LEU A 166 26.59 -0.53 8.68
CA LEU A 166 25.63 -0.86 9.74
C LEU A 166 24.66 0.31 10.01
N ILE A 167 23.35 0.04 9.96
CA ILE A 167 22.31 0.99 10.39
C ILE A 167 21.52 0.41 11.57
N ILE A 168 21.66 0.98 12.77
CA ILE A 168 20.86 0.59 13.94
C ILE A 168 19.41 1.08 13.79
N ARG A 169 18.46 0.14 13.82
CA ARG A 169 17.00 0.36 13.81
C ARG A 169 16.53 0.87 15.18
N THR A 170 15.34 1.46 15.25
CA THR A 170 14.77 2.00 16.50
C THR A 170 14.66 0.96 17.63
N ALA A 171 14.55 -0.33 17.29
CA ALA A 171 14.51 -1.44 18.24
C ALA A 171 15.87 -1.81 18.88
N GLY A 172 16.99 -1.35 18.29
CA GLY A 172 18.33 -1.54 18.85
C GLY A 172 18.70 -0.57 19.98
N ALA A 173 17.82 0.40 20.30
CA ALA A 173 18.03 1.30 21.43
C ALA A 173 17.99 0.53 22.77
N GLY A 174 19.00 0.76 23.62
CA GLY A 174 19.13 0.09 24.92
C GLY A 174 19.68 -1.34 24.88
N LYS A 175 20.02 -1.87 23.70
CA LYS A 175 20.58 -3.23 23.55
C LYS A 175 22.05 -3.32 23.93
N SER A 176 22.48 -4.47 24.42
CA SER A 176 23.87 -4.72 24.83
C SER A 176 24.81 -4.90 23.64
N LEU A 177 26.13 -4.82 23.89
CA LEU A 177 27.14 -5.11 22.87
C LEU A 177 27.04 -6.56 22.36
N GLU A 178 26.72 -7.51 23.24
CA GLU A 178 26.62 -8.94 22.91
C GLU A 178 25.39 -9.23 22.03
N GLU A 179 24.25 -8.61 22.34
CA GLU A 179 23.02 -8.73 21.53
C GLU A 179 23.20 -8.15 20.11
N LEU A 180 23.94 -7.05 19.99
CA LEU A 180 24.23 -6.42 18.70
C LEU A 180 25.34 -7.16 17.94
N GLN A 181 26.39 -7.65 18.61
CA GLN A 181 27.43 -8.44 17.93
C GLN A 181 26.85 -9.73 17.35
N TRP A 182 26.03 -10.46 18.12
CA TRP A 182 25.39 -11.69 17.66
C TRP A 182 24.51 -11.46 16.41
N GLU A 183 23.79 -10.33 16.31
CA GLU A 183 23.00 -10.02 15.12
C GLU A 183 23.89 -9.62 13.92
N VAL A 184 25.04 -8.96 14.13
CA VAL A 184 26.05 -8.74 13.07
C VAL A 184 26.60 -10.07 12.57
N ASP A 185 26.95 -10.99 13.47
CA ASP A 185 27.53 -12.28 13.14
C ASP A 185 26.55 -13.13 12.31
N TYR A 186 25.28 -13.22 12.75
CA TYR A 186 24.20 -13.89 12.00
C TYR A 186 23.97 -13.30 10.60
N LEU A 187 23.86 -11.96 10.49
CA LEU A 187 23.67 -11.32 9.19
C LEU A 187 24.89 -11.48 8.27
N SER A 188 26.08 -11.72 8.84
CA SER A 188 27.32 -12.03 8.10
C SER A 188 27.37 -13.48 7.62
N GLU A 189 26.90 -14.44 8.42
CA GLU A 189 26.72 -15.84 8.01
C GLU A 189 25.70 -15.96 6.86
N LEU A 190 24.59 -15.23 6.96
CA LEU A 190 23.59 -15.11 5.89
C LEU A 190 24.20 -14.51 4.61
N TRP A 191 25.01 -13.45 4.72
CA TRP A 191 25.71 -12.88 3.56
C TRP A 191 26.72 -13.85 2.93
N SER A 192 27.49 -14.58 3.74
CA SER A 192 28.39 -15.63 3.26
C SER A 192 27.64 -16.67 2.44
N SER A 193 26.53 -17.17 2.99
CA SER A 193 25.63 -18.14 2.35
C SER A 193 25.10 -17.62 1.00
N ILE A 194 24.68 -16.35 0.93
CA ILE A 194 24.20 -15.70 -0.30
C ILE A 194 25.26 -15.70 -1.42
N ASN A 195 26.53 -15.44 -1.09
CA ASN A 195 27.62 -15.49 -2.08
C ASN A 195 27.88 -16.92 -2.55
N THR A 196 27.99 -17.88 -1.63
CA THR A 196 28.20 -19.30 -1.98
C THR A 196 27.08 -19.86 -2.86
N ALA A 197 25.81 -19.51 -2.57
CA ALA A 197 24.68 -19.88 -3.43
C ALA A 197 24.72 -19.19 -4.81
N ALA A 198 25.16 -17.94 -4.87
CA ALA A 198 25.32 -17.21 -6.13
C ALA A 198 26.45 -17.78 -7.00
N GLU A 199 27.55 -18.24 -6.41
CA GLU A 199 28.66 -18.86 -7.15
C GLU A 199 28.28 -20.23 -7.74
N ASN A 200 27.56 -21.05 -6.96
CA ASN A 200 27.24 -22.43 -7.33
C ASN A 200 26.19 -22.61 -8.44
N ARG A 201 25.45 -21.55 -8.84
CA ARG A 201 24.37 -21.63 -9.85
C ARG A 201 24.42 -20.45 -10.83
N LYS A 202 24.06 -20.71 -12.08
CA LYS A 202 23.98 -19.70 -13.17
C LYS A 202 22.67 -18.93 -13.12
N ALA A 203 22.69 -17.68 -13.59
CA ALA A 203 21.52 -16.79 -13.63
C ALA A 203 20.54 -17.16 -14.77
N PRO A 204 19.24 -16.81 -14.64
CA PRO A 204 18.60 -16.16 -13.51
C PRO A 204 18.05 -17.14 -12.45
N PHE A 205 18.07 -16.76 -11.16
CA PHE A 205 17.33 -17.45 -10.09
C PHE A 205 17.23 -16.63 -8.79
N LEU A 206 16.25 -16.98 -7.94
CA LEU A 206 16.09 -16.49 -6.56
C LEU A 206 17.14 -17.11 -5.62
N ILE A 207 18.02 -16.29 -5.05
CA ILE A 207 19.02 -16.74 -4.07
C ILE A 207 18.38 -16.82 -2.67
N TYR A 208 17.77 -15.73 -2.23
CA TYR A 208 17.19 -15.56 -0.89
C TYR A 208 15.83 -14.87 -0.99
N GLN A 209 14.83 -15.43 -0.30
CA GLN A 209 13.50 -14.85 -0.14
C GLN A 209 13.45 -14.08 1.19
N GLU A 210 12.97 -12.84 1.15
CA GLU A 210 12.76 -12.05 2.37
C GLU A 210 11.63 -12.65 3.21
N SER A 211 11.83 -12.71 4.53
CA SER A 211 10.92 -13.39 5.48
C SER A 211 9.44 -13.04 5.29
N ASP A 212 8.56 -14.02 5.48
CA ASP A 212 7.11 -13.90 5.33
C ASP A 212 6.49 -12.78 6.20
N ILE A 213 5.25 -12.39 5.89
CA ILE A 213 4.49 -11.37 6.63
C ILE A 213 4.48 -11.55 8.16
N VAL A 214 4.51 -12.78 8.69
CA VAL A 214 4.46 -13.03 10.14
C VAL A 214 5.81 -12.73 10.77
N ILE A 215 6.89 -13.35 10.29
CA ILE A 215 8.25 -13.11 10.76
C ILE A 215 8.65 -11.64 10.55
N ARG A 216 8.30 -11.07 9.40
CA ARG A 216 8.48 -9.64 9.06
C ARG A 216 7.76 -8.73 10.06
N THR A 217 6.52 -9.06 10.45
CA THR A 217 5.78 -8.29 11.47
C THR A 217 6.37 -8.44 12.86
N LEU A 218 6.78 -9.64 13.27
CA LEU A 218 7.41 -9.88 14.58
C LEU A 218 8.73 -9.10 14.68
N ARG A 219 9.60 -9.23 13.67
CA ARG A 219 10.86 -8.49 13.56
C ARG A 219 10.65 -6.97 13.67
N ASP A 220 9.62 -6.43 13.01
CA ASP A 220 9.45 -4.98 12.82
C ASP A 220 8.56 -4.31 13.89
N TYR A 221 7.62 -5.02 14.50
CA TYR A 221 6.61 -4.47 15.43
C TYR A 221 6.57 -5.10 16.83
N LEU A 222 7.18 -6.28 17.09
CA LEU A 222 7.21 -6.86 18.44
C LEU A 222 8.19 -6.07 19.33
N ARG A 223 7.65 -5.29 20.26
CA ARG A 223 8.38 -4.35 21.15
C ARG A 223 7.80 -4.36 22.57
N GLU A 224 8.49 -3.73 23.52
CA GLU A 224 8.06 -3.60 24.92
C GLU A 224 6.60 -3.14 25.09
N GLY A 225 6.13 -2.22 24.24
CA GLY A 225 4.75 -1.71 24.23
C GLY A 225 3.71 -2.61 23.54
N THR A 226 4.01 -3.89 23.27
CA THR A 226 3.10 -4.89 22.70
C THR A 226 2.72 -5.90 23.77
N ASP A 227 1.45 -5.96 24.16
CA ASP A 227 0.99 -6.78 25.30
C ASP A 227 0.84 -8.27 24.94
N SER A 228 0.49 -8.57 23.68
CA SER A 228 0.35 -9.94 23.19
C SER A 228 0.48 -10.03 21.67
N VAL A 229 1.09 -11.12 21.19
CA VAL A 229 0.89 -11.63 19.83
C VAL A 229 -0.10 -12.79 19.94
N ILE A 230 -1.14 -12.79 19.11
CA ILE A 230 -2.14 -13.85 19.06
C ILE A 230 -2.18 -14.44 17.65
N ILE A 231 -2.05 -15.77 17.54
CA ILE A 231 -1.91 -16.52 16.29
C ILE A 231 -2.91 -17.67 16.29
N ASP A 232 -3.70 -17.84 15.23
CA ASP A 232 -4.79 -18.83 15.18
C ASP A 232 -4.47 -20.15 14.45
N ASP A 233 -3.40 -20.21 13.66
CA ASP A 233 -2.83 -21.45 13.14
C ASP A 233 -1.69 -22.00 14.04
N LEU A 234 -1.65 -23.31 14.21
CA LEU A 234 -0.64 -24.03 15.00
C LEU A 234 0.75 -24.01 14.35
N ALA A 235 0.86 -24.21 13.03
CA ALA A 235 2.16 -24.24 12.35
C ALA A 235 2.81 -22.85 12.36
N THR A 236 2.03 -21.82 12.02
CA THR A 236 2.41 -20.42 12.12
C THR A 236 2.77 -20.03 13.55
N PHE A 237 2.04 -20.51 14.56
CA PHE A 237 2.38 -20.29 15.97
C PHE A 237 3.71 -20.93 16.36
N GLN A 238 4.00 -22.15 15.90
CA GLN A 238 5.28 -22.83 16.15
C GLN A 238 6.45 -22.07 15.51
N ASN A 239 6.35 -21.73 14.22
CA ASN A 239 7.38 -20.98 13.48
C ASN A 239 7.64 -19.59 14.11
N ALA A 240 6.56 -18.87 14.47
CA ALA A 240 6.65 -17.58 15.14
C ALA A 240 7.32 -17.67 16.52
N LYS A 241 6.95 -18.69 17.32
CA LYS A 241 7.53 -18.93 18.64
C LYS A 241 9.00 -19.35 18.55
N GLU A 242 9.37 -20.13 17.54
CA GLU A 242 10.75 -20.51 17.26
C GLU A 242 11.59 -19.26 16.95
N PHE A 243 11.21 -18.47 15.94
CA PHE A 243 11.88 -17.21 15.59
C PHE A 243 12.03 -16.26 16.79
N VAL A 244 10.97 -16.08 17.58
CA VAL A 244 11.02 -15.27 18.80
C VAL A 244 11.97 -15.87 19.85
N SER A 245 12.08 -17.20 19.97
CA SER A 245 13.05 -17.83 20.88
C SER A 245 14.52 -17.66 20.44
N PHE A 246 14.78 -17.50 19.13
CA PHE A 246 16.12 -17.28 18.59
C PHE A 246 16.55 -15.80 18.64
N VAL A 247 15.66 -14.87 18.31
CA VAL A 247 15.97 -13.43 18.10
C VAL A 247 15.48 -12.50 19.23
N LEU A 248 14.35 -12.84 19.86
CA LEU A 248 13.60 -11.96 20.77
C LEU A 248 13.11 -12.68 22.05
N PRO A 249 13.94 -13.47 22.76
CA PRO A 249 13.48 -14.41 23.80
C PRO A 249 12.70 -13.72 24.94
N HIS A 250 13.04 -12.47 25.27
CA HIS A 250 12.34 -11.62 26.26
C HIS A 250 10.87 -11.31 25.94
N TYR A 251 10.36 -11.70 24.76
CA TYR A 251 8.96 -11.52 24.36
C TYR A 251 8.23 -12.86 24.09
N LEU A 252 8.85 -14.01 24.38
CA LEU A 252 8.30 -15.34 24.13
C LEU A 252 7.00 -15.61 24.91
N ASP A 253 6.87 -15.06 26.12
CA ASP A 253 5.67 -15.13 26.97
C ASP A 253 4.45 -14.40 26.38
N ARG A 254 4.70 -13.45 25.46
CA ARG A 254 3.68 -12.64 24.80
C ARG A 254 3.07 -13.35 23.59
N VAL A 255 3.74 -14.37 23.04
CA VAL A 255 3.26 -15.13 21.87
C VAL A 255 2.30 -16.23 22.32
N LYS A 256 1.05 -16.14 21.88
CA LYS A 256 -0.05 -17.00 22.33
C LYS A 256 -0.80 -17.58 21.13
N GLN A 257 -1.10 -18.87 21.21
CA GLN A 257 -2.03 -19.50 20.29
C GLN A 257 -3.47 -19.12 20.67
N PHE A 258 -4.33 -19.00 19.67
CA PHE A 258 -5.78 -18.91 19.79
C PHE A 258 -6.40 -20.14 19.12
N ASP A 259 -7.48 -20.66 19.68
CA ASP A 259 -8.24 -21.75 19.06
C ASP A 259 -9.32 -21.17 18.15
N ALA A 260 -9.24 -21.48 16.85
CA ALA A 260 -10.18 -21.02 15.83
C ALA A 260 -11.46 -21.88 15.76
N SER A 261 -11.60 -22.92 16.59
CA SER A 261 -12.69 -23.91 16.53
C SER A 261 -14.11 -23.32 16.58
N GLU A 262 -14.36 -22.34 17.46
CA GLU A 262 -15.68 -21.71 17.61
C GLU A 262 -15.84 -20.42 16.79
N HIS A 263 -14.82 -19.57 16.75
CA HIS A 263 -14.88 -18.20 16.20
C HIS A 263 -13.56 -17.81 15.53
N SER A 264 -13.59 -17.05 14.43
CA SER A 264 -12.36 -16.50 13.84
C SER A 264 -11.74 -15.42 14.75
N LEU A 265 -10.40 -15.35 14.80
CA LEU A 265 -9.65 -14.44 15.68
C LEU A 265 -10.10 -12.97 15.56
N PHE A 266 -10.27 -12.49 14.32
CA PHE A 266 -10.67 -11.11 14.03
C PHE A 266 -12.13 -10.82 14.42
N SER A 267 -13.01 -11.84 14.38
CA SER A 267 -14.39 -11.73 14.88
C SER A 267 -14.42 -11.68 16.40
N HIS A 268 -13.70 -12.58 17.08
CA HIS A 268 -13.63 -12.68 18.54
C HIS A 268 -13.06 -11.39 19.19
N ILE A 269 -12.03 -10.78 18.59
CA ILE A 269 -11.50 -9.49 19.08
C ILE A 269 -12.41 -8.29 18.69
N GLY A 270 -13.24 -8.43 17.65
CA GLY A 270 -14.18 -7.42 17.18
C GLY A 270 -13.61 -6.44 16.16
N ILE A 271 -12.65 -6.87 15.32
CA ILE A 271 -12.01 -6.04 14.29
C ILE A 271 -12.40 -6.40 12.86
N GLU A 272 -13.05 -7.54 12.60
CA GLU A 272 -13.40 -8.00 11.24
C GLU A 272 -14.19 -6.93 10.43
N ALA A 273 -15.08 -6.17 11.09
CA ALA A 273 -15.79 -5.06 10.45
C ALA A 273 -14.88 -3.86 10.06
N GLN A 274 -13.81 -3.62 10.83
CA GLN A 274 -12.79 -2.60 10.53
C GLN A 274 -11.89 -3.07 9.38
N VAL A 275 -11.52 -4.36 9.35
CA VAL A 275 -10.78 -4.99 8.24
C VAL A 275 -11.60 -4.94 6.95
N LYS A 276 -12.88 -5.32 6.98
CA LYS A 276 -13.76 -5.24 5.81
C LYS A 276 -13.92 -3.82 5.25
N SER A 277 -13.91 -2.80 6.11
CA SER A 277 -14.02 -1.40 5.67
C SER A 277 -12.83 -0.90 4.84
N VAL A 278 -11.67 -1.58 4.89
CA VAL A 278 -10.48 -1.26 4.09
C VAL A 278 -10.70 -1.54 2.59
N PHE A 279 -11.52 -2.55 2.27
CA PHE A 279 -11.85 -2.93 0.88
C PHE A 279 -13.03 -2.14 0.31
N ASN A 280 -13.90 -1.59 1.15
CA ASN A 280 -15.06 -0.82 0.67
C ASN A 280 -14.59 0.47 -0.04
N ARG A 281 -15.20 0.78 -1.20
CA ARG A 281 -15.09 2.12 -1.83
C ARG A 281 -15.58 3.24 -0.92
N GLU A 282 -16.58 2.94 -0.07
CA GLU A 282 -17.25 3.89 0.82
C GLU A 282 -17.05 3.51 2.31
N VAL A 283 -16.71 4.49 3.13
CA VAL A 283 -16.49 4.35 4.58
C VAL A 283 -17.44 5.29 5.34
N SER A 284 -18.32 4.73 6.17
CA SER A 284 -19.29 5.51 6.96
C SER A 284 -18.70 6.04 8.27
N LEU A 285 -18.96 7.31 8.55
CA LEU A 285 -18.54 8.05 9.75
C LEU A 285 -19.64 8.03 10.83
N LYS A 286 -19.31 8.40 12.07
CA LYS A 286 -20.27 8.39 13.20
C LYS A 286 -21.27 9.55 13.13
N SER A 287 -20.87 10.64 12.51
CA SER A 287 -21.76 11.71 12.02
C SER A 287 -22.76 11.23 10.96
N GLY A 288 -22.61 10.03 10.40
CA GLY A 288 -23.43 9.49 9.31
C GLY A 288 -23.03 10.01 7.92
N ALA A 289 -22.04 10.90 7.84
CA ALA A 289 -21.38 11.25 6.58
C ALA A 289 -20.57 10.05 6.05
N THR A 290 -20.25 10.03 4.77
CA THR A 290 -19.50 8.92 4.15
C THR A 290 -18.34 9.42 3.30
N ILE A 291 -17.23 8.71 3.36
CA ILE A 291 -16.00 9.00 2.60
C ILE A 291 -15.90 8.01 1.45
N VAL A 292 -15.70 8.53 0.25
CA VAL A 292 -15.57 7.76 -0.99
C VAL A 292 -14.13 7.82 -1.46
N PHE A 293 -13.52 6.67 -1.77
CA PHE A 293 -12.14 6.55 -2.25
C PHE A 293 -12.12 6.06 -3.71
N ASP A 294 -11.71 6.92 -4.64
CA ASP A 294 -11.60 6.59 -6.07
C ASP A 294 -10.13 6.63 -6.55
N PRO A 295 -9.48 5.46 -6.74
CA PRO A 295 -8.14 5.39 -7.31
C PRO A 295 -8.18 5.66 -8.83
N THR A 296 -7.27 6.51 -9.31
CA THR A 296 -7.03 6.78 -10.73
C THR A 296 -5.60 6.42 -11.13
N GLU A 297 -5.26 6.50 -12.42
CA GLU A 297 -3.89 6.23 -12.91
C GLU A 297 -2.81 7.09 -12.22
N ALA A 298 -3.10 8.36 -11.97
CA ALA A 298 -2.13 9.34 -11.49
C ALA A 298 -2.24 9.64 -9.97
N LEU A 299 -3.46 9.64 -9.43
CA LEU A 299 -3.78 10.07 -8.06
C LEU A 299 -4.93 9.27 -7.45
N THR A 300 -5.11 9.35 -6.14
CA THR A 300 -6.35 8.90 -5.48
C THR A 300 -7.22 10.13 -5.17
N ALA A 301 -8.45 10.14 -5.69
CA ALA A 301 -9.45 11.12 -5.31
C ALA A 301 -10.21 10.62 -4.07
N ILE A 302 -10.55 11.54 -3.18
CA ILE A 302 -11.35 11.27 -1.98
C ILE A 302 -12.47 12.32 -1.91
N ASP A 303 -13.71 11.87 -1.80
CA ASP A 303 -14.92 12.70 -1.70
C ASP A 303 -15.62 12.46 -0.35
N ILE A 304 -16.27 13.49 0.21
CA ILE A 304 -16.89 13.48 1.54
C ILE A 304 -18.36 13.89 1.43
N ASN A 305 -19.23 12.88 1.40
CA ASN A 305 -20.67 13.07 1.32
C ASN A 305 -21.26 13.31 2.71
N SER A 306 -21.89 14.48 2.91
CA SER A 306 -22.63 14.75 4.15
C SER A 306 -23.81 13.78 4.33
N ALA A 307 -24.12 13.42 5.58
CA ALA A 307 -25.29 12.62 5.91
C ALA A 307 -26.58 13.27 5.39
N ARG A 308 -27.62 12.48 5.13
CA ARG A 308 -28.98 12.98 4.79
C ARG A 308 -29.72 13.64 5.98
N ALA A 309 -28.97 14.27 6.88
CA ALA A 309 -29.37 14.80 8.18
C ALA A 309 -29.53 16.33 8.18
N THR A 310 -30.15 16.88 7.13
CA THR A 310 -30.49 18.31 6.97
C THR A 310 -31.61 18.78 7.91
N LYS A 311 -31.58 18.34 9.17
CA LYS A 311 -32.54 18.63 10.24
C LYS A 311 -31.94 19.46 11.39
N GLY A 312 -30.63 19.71 11.38
CA GLY A 312 -30.00 20.70 12.25
C GLY A 312 -30.23 22.12 11.73
N SER A 313 -30.15 23.12 12.62
CA SER A 313 -30.29 24.53 12.27
C SER A 313 -29.01 25.14 11.67
N ASP A 314 -27.86 24.49 11.83
CA ASP A 314 -26.57 24.95 11.34
C ASP A 314 -25.95 23.94 10.37
N ILE A 315 -25.79 24.37 9.11
CA ILE A 315 -25.21 23.57 8.03
C ILE A 315 -23.68 23.68 8.04
N GLU A 316 -23.11 24.83 8.44
CA GLU A 316 -21.67 25.04 8.46
C GLU A 316 -21.02 24.31 9.64
N GLU A 317 -21.65 24.30 10.83
CA GLU A 317 -21.21 23.45 11.95
C GLU A 317 -21.31 21.96 11.60
N THR A 318 -22.36 21.55 10.87
CA THR A 318 -22.52 20.15 10.43
C THR A 318 -21.42 19.75 9.44
N ALA A 319 -21.14 20.58 8.43
CA ALA A 319 -20.07 20.37 7.46
C ALA A 319 -18.68 20.35 8.12
N TYR A 320 -18.40 21.31 9.00
CA TYR A 320 -17.14 21.40 9.73
C TYR A 320 -16.87 20.18 10.62
N ASN A 321 -17.88 19.72 11.38
CA ASN A 321 -17.75 18.52 12.20
C ASN A 321 -17.58 17.24 11.35
N ALA A 322 -18.30 17.11 10.24
CA ALA A 322 -18.13 15.99 9.30
C ALA A 322 -16.72 15.98 8.70
N ASN A 323 -16.23 17.12 8.20
CA ASN A 323 -14.86 17.25 7.67
C ASN A 323 -13.79 16.98 8.73
N LEU A 324 -13.98 17.42 9.98
CA LEU A 324 -13.09 17.11 11.09
C LEU A 324 -13.10 15.63 11.46
N GLU A 325 -14.21 14.90 11.32
CA GLU A 325 -14.23 13.45 11.48
C GLU A 325 -13.53 12.76 10.30
N ALA A 326 -13.86 13.19 9.08
CA ALA A 326 -13.30 12.66 7.85
C ALA A 326 -11.77 12.78 7.79
N ALA A 327 -11.20 13.92 8.17
CA ALA A 327 -9.76 14.13 8.23
C ALA A 327 -9.02 13.10 9.12
N LYS A 328 -9.68 12.60 10.18
CA LYS A 328 -9.11 11.58 11.07
C LYS A 328 -9.22 10.17 10.46
N GLU A 329 -10.35 9.86 9.84
CA GLU A 329 -10.59 8.56 9.23
C GLU A 329 -9.79 8.40 7.92
N ILE A 330 -9.66 9.44 7.10
CA ILE A 330 -8.81 9.44 5.90
C ILE A 330 -7.36 9.11 6.27
N ALA A 331 -6.79 9.73 7.30
CA ALA A 331 -5.43 9.41 7.74
C ALA A 331 -5.27 7.93 8.15
N ILE A 332 -6.28 7.34 8.80
CA ILE A 332 -6.31 5.92 9.15
C ILE A 332 -6.44 5.05 7.89
N GLN A 333 -7.39 5.33 7.01
CA GLN A 333 -7.63 4.56 5.78
C GLN A 333 -6.45 4.63 4.80
N LEU A 334 -5.75 5.77 4.69
CA LEU A 334 -4.51 5.91 3.92
C LEU A 334 -3.40 4.98 4.44
N GLN A 335 -3.31 4.78 5.76
CA GLN A 335 -2.37 3.83 6.36
C GLN A 335 -2.84 2.38 6.18
N LEU A 336 -4.11 2.06 6.49
CA LEU A 336 -4.66 0.70 6.43
C LEU A 336 -4.75 0.11 5.02
N ARG A 337 -4.92 0.96 4.00
CA ARG A 337 -4.90 0.57 2.58
C ARG A 337 -3.48 0.67 1.97
N ASP A 338 -2.52 1.25 2.70
CA ASP A 338 -1.21 1.78 2.27
C ASP A 338 -1.24 2.59 0.96
N ILE A 339 -2.30 3.40 0.77
CA ILE A 339 -2.45 4.31 -0.38
C ILE A 339 -1.30 5.32 -0.40
N GLY A 340 -0.72 5.56 -1.56
CA GLY A 340 0.31 6.59 -1.72
C GLY A 340 0.52 7.05 -3.16
N GLY A 341 1.39 8.04 -3.33
CA GLY A 341 1.43 8.90 -4.51
C GLY A 341 0.79 10.25 -4.19
N LEU A 342 0.14 10.86 -5.18
CA LEU A 342 -0.69 12.04 -5.00
C LEU A 342 -2.08 11.62 -4.53
N VAL A 343 -2.62 12.33 -3.55
CA VAL A 343 -4.00 12.19 -3.04
C VAL A 343 -4.63 13.57 -3.04
N VAL A 344 -5.88 13.65 -3.51
CA VAL A 344 -6.67 14.88 -3.55
C VAL A 344 -7.96 14.62 -2.78
N ILE A 345 -8.27 15.49 -1.80
CA ILE A 345 -9.43 15.36 -0.93
C ILE A 345 -10.37 16.53 -1.19
N ASP A 346 -11.59 16.23 -1.62
CA ASP A 346 -12.69 17.18 -1.70
C ASP A 346 -13.39 17.22 -0.32
N PHE A 347 -13.31 18.36 0.36
CA PHE A 347 -13.95 18.59 1.65
C PHE A 347 -15.25 19.37 1.43
N ILE A 348 -16.28 19.07 2.22
CA ILE A 348 -17.56 19.79 2.15
C ILE A 348 -17.30 21.29 2.31
N ASP A 349 -17.82 22.11 1.40
CA ASP A 349 -17.59 23.56 1.34
C ASP A 349 -17.80 24.26 2.70
N MET A 350 -16.89 25.20 3.02
CA MET A 350 -16.94 26.00 4.26
C MET A 350 -16.57 27.45 3.97
N THR A 351 -17.45 28.36 4.36
CA THR A 351 -17.25 29.81 4.22
C THR A 351 -16.11 30.31 5.11
N LEU A 352 -16.04 29.88 6.37
CA LEU A 352 -15.04 30.35 7.33
C LEU A 352 -13.63 29.79 7.03
N GLU A 353 -12.65 30.68 6.93
CA GLU A 353 -11.24 30.29 6.72
C GLU A 353 -10.65 29.58 7.95
N GLU A 354 -11.14 29.89 9.15
CA GLU A 354 -10.70 29.24 10.39
C GLU A 354 -11.07 27.74 10.41
N HIS A 355 -12.23 27.38 9.88
CA HIS A 355 -12.64 25.97 9.73
C HIS A 355 -11.71 25.22 8.77
N ARG A 356 -11.38 25.81 7.62
CA ARG A 356 -10.41 25.24 6.65
C ARG A 356 -9.03 25.02 7.28
N ARG A 357 -8.46 26.04 7.93
CA ARG A 357 -7.16 25.93 8.64
C ARG A 357 -7.19 24.91 9.80
N SER A 358 -8.34 24.74 10.46
CA SER A 358 -8.53 23.74 11.52
C SER A 358 -8.51 22.30 10.95
N ILE A 359 -9.06 22.08 9.75
CA ILE A 359 -9.05 20.79 9.06
C ILE A 359 -7.68 20.44 8.49
N GLU A 360 -6.96 21.40 7.90
CA GLU A 360 -5.54 21.25 7.50
C GLU A 360 -4.70 20.75 8.70
N LYS A 361 -4.82 21.44 9.84
CA LYS A 361 -4.16 21.08 11.10
C LYS A 361 -4.64 19.74 11.69
N ALA A 362 -5.89 19.34 11.43
CA ALA A 362 -6.41 18.04 11.80
C ALA A 362 -5.79 16.92 10.95
N MET A 363 -5.63 17.12 9.65
CA MET A 363 -4.92 16.23 8.73
C MET A 363 -3.45 16.06 9.13
N GLU A 364 -2.72 17.17 9.37
CA GLU A 364 -1.34 17.12 9.88
C GLU A 364 -1.24 16.31 11.19
N LYS A 365 -2.14 16.57 12.14
CA LYS A 365 -2.13 15.89 13.44
C LYS A 365 -2.49 14.40 13.33
N ALA A 366 -3.39 14.02 12.42
CA ALA A 366 -3.80 12.63 12.22
C ALA A 366 -2.76 11.82 11.44
N THR A 367 -2.08 12.43 10.48
CA THR A 367 -1.01 11.81 9.69
C THR A 367 0.36 11.79 10.39
N GLY A 368 0.56 12.60 11.44
CA GLY A 368 1.83 12.71 12.18
C GLY A 368 2.33 11.44 12.90
N SER A 369 1.54 10.35 12.91
CA SER A 369 1.98 9.02 13.39
C SER A 369 2.26 8.01 12.28
N ASP A 370 2.13 8.37 11.00
CA ASP A 370 2.37 7.46 9.88
C ASP A 370 3.88 7.13 9.71
N ARG A 371 4.15 5.91 9.25
CA ARG A 371 5.47 5.43 8.82
C ARG A 371 5.92 6.07 7.49
N ALA A 372 4.98 6.49 6.64
CA ALA A 372 5.24 7.15 5.37
C ALA A 372 5.58 8.63 5.56
N ARG A 373 6.51 9.16 4.76
CA ARG A 373 6.67 10.62 4.64
C ARG A 373 5.47 11.19 3.91
N ILE A 374 4.84 12.18 4.52
CA ILE A 374 3.66 12.87 4.01
C ILE A 374 3.98 14.37 3.84
N GLN A 375 3.41 14.97 2.80
CA GLN A 375 3.41 16.41 2.56
C GLN A 375 1.96 16.83 2.32
N ILE A 376 1.48 17.83 3.06
CA ILE A 376 0.10 18.35 2.98
C ILE A 376 0.18 19.78 2.47
N GLY A 377 -0.66 20.10 1.48
CA GLY A 377 -0.93 21.46 1.04
C GLY A 377 -2.12 22.08 1.78
N THR A 378 -2.31 23.38 1.58
CA THR A 378 -3.50 24.11 2.01
C THR A 378 -4.72 23.77 1.14
N ILE A 379 -5.92 23.93 1.69
CA ILE A 379 -7.18 23.90 0.93
C ILE A 379 -7.14 24.98 -0.15
N SER A 380 -7.34 24.54 -1.40
CA SER A 380 -7.27 25.37 -2.59
C SER A 380 -8.46 26.34 -2.72
N ARG A 381 -8.44 27.20 -3.74
CA ARG A 381 -9.60 28.02 -4.13
C ARG A 381 -10.79 27.21 -4.67
N PHE A 382 -10.62 25.90 -4.86
CA PHE A 382 -11.64 24.99 -5.39
C PHE A 382 -12.10 23.96 -4.33
N GLY A 383 -11.91 24.22 -3.03
CA GLY A 383 -12.28 23.29 -1.93
C GLY A 383 -11.30 22.13 -1.72
N LEU A 384 -10.65 21.68 -2.79
CA LEU A 384 -9.71 20.56 -2.77
C LEU A 384 -8.47 20.80 -1.89
N LEU A 385 -8.11 19.83 -1.05
CA LEU A 385 -6.80 19.71 -0.40
C LEU A 385 -5.92 18.71 -1.17
N GLU A 386 -4.71 19.13 -1.53
CA GLU A 386 -3.70 18.28 -2.15
C GLU A 386 -2.71 17.75 -1.10
N MET A 387 -2.37 16.46 -1.16
CA MET A 387 -1.30 15.87 -0.34
C MET A 387 -0.52 14.80 -1.11
N SER A 388 0.74 14.58 -0.76
CA SER A 388 1.50 13.42 -1.23
C SER A 388 1.91 12.51 -0.06
N ARG A 389 1.80 11.20 -0.26
CA ARG A 389 2.18 10.17 0.71
C ARG A 389 3.16 9.20 0.06
N GLN A 390 4.31 8.96 0.69
CA GLN A 390 5.30 8.00 0.20
C GLN A 390 4.70 6.59 0.17
N ARG A 391 4.62 5.96 -1.02
CA ARG A 391 4.36 4.51 -1.14
C ARG A 391 5.49 3.73 -0.48
N LEU A 392 5.14 2.75 0.36
CA LEU A 392 6.08 1.87 1.07
C LEU A 392 6.00 0.43 0.57
N MET A 393 4.79 -0.03 0.25
CA MET A 393 4.48 -1.29 -0.44
C MET A 393 3.48 -1.01 -1.58
N SER A 394 3.12 -2.05 -2.32
CA SER A 394 1.88 -2.11 -3.09
C SER A 394 0.67 -1.97 -2.15
N SER A 395 -0.38 -1.25 -2.56
CA SER A 395 -1.57 -1.05 -1.71
C SER A 395 -2.38 -2.34 -1.54
N VAL A 396 -3.22 -2.43 -0.51
CA VAL A 396 -4.01 -3.64 -0.21
C VAL A 396 -4.93 -4.00 -1.40
N THR A 397 -5.61 -3.00 -1.97
CA THR A 397 -6.46 -3.16 -3.16
C THR A 397 -5.67 -3.61 -4.40
N GLU A 398 -4.54 -2.95 -4.72
CA GLU A 398 -3.61 -3.38 -5.78
C GLU A 398 -3.06 -4.80 -5.56
N SER A 399 -3.18 -5.35 -4.34
CA SER A 399 -2.63 -6.65 -3.98
C SER A 399 -3.60 -7.83 -4.06
N VAL A 400 -4.92 -7.59 -4.12
CA VAL A 400 -5.96 -8.64 -4.15
C VAL A 400 -6.97 -8.49 -5.30
N GLU A 401 -7.11 -7.31 -5.90
CA GLU A 401 -8.04 -7.07 -7.02
C GLU A 401 -7.33 -7.10 -8.39
N LYS A 402 -8.06 -7.57 -9.41
CA LYS A 402 -7.65 -7.50 -10.82
C LYS A 402 -8.47 -6.43 -11.55
N THR A 403 -7.88 -5.74 -12.54
CA THR A 403 -8.58 -4.76 -13.38
C THR A 403 -9.82 -5.39 -14.03
N CYS A 404 -10.96 -4.68 -13.97
CA CYS A 404 -12.24 -5.18 -14.50
C CYS A 404 -12.19 -5.36 -16.04
N SER A 405 -12.29 -6.61 -16.49
CA SER A 405 -12.22 -7.02 -17.91
C SER A 405 -13.42 -6.62 -18.79
N ALA A 406 -14.41 -5.93 -18.21
CA ALA A 406 -15.52 -5.32 -18.93
C ALA A 406 -15.33 -3.81 -19.17
N CYS A 407 -14.45 -3.12 -18.45
CA CYS A 407 -14.27 -1.67 -18.61
C CYS A 407 -12.81 -1.20 -18.61
N ASP A 408 -11.83 -2.11 -18.51
CA ASP A 408 -10.40 -1.81 -18.43
C ASP A 408 -10.06 -0.75 -17.36
N GLY A 409 -10.77 -0.81 -16.23
CA GLY A 409 -10.64 0.13 -15.11
C GLY A 409 -11.39 1.46 -15.26
N ARG A 410 -12.10 1.72 -16.37
CA ARG A 410 -12.84 2.98 -16.62
C ARG A 410 -14.09 3.20 -15.75
N GLY A 411 -14.49 2.21 -14.94
CA GLY A 411 -15.72 2.22 -14.14
C GLY A 411 -17.04 2.26 -14.95
N THR A 412 -16.98 2.35 -16.28
CA THR A 412 -18.13 2.57 -17.18
C THR A 412 -17.97 1.79 -18.48
N THR A 413 -19.11 1.41 -19.08
CA THR A 413 -19.18 0.74 -20.38
C THR A 413 -20.08 1.53 -21.33
N PRO A 414 -19.91 1.43 -22.66
CA PRO A 414 -20.82 2.06 -23.63
C PRO A 414 -22.23 1.46 -23.53
N THR A 415 -23.23 2.10 -24.15
CA THR A 415 -24.55 1.46 -24.36
C THR A 415 -24.53 0.58 -25.62
N VAL A 416 -25.41 -0.42 -25.69
CA VAL A 416 -25.51 -1.33 -26.86
C VAL A 416 -25.67 -0.57 -28.20
N PRO A 417 -26.55 0.44 -28.33
CA PRO A 417 -26.63 1.24 -29.57
C PRO A 417 -25.35 2.03 -29.88
N SER A 418 -24.66 2.54 -28.86
CA SER A 418 -23.40 3.30 -29.04
C SER A 418 -22.28 2.39 -29.55
N LEU A 419 -22.16 1.18 -28.98
CA LEU A 419 -21.20 0.18 -29.43
C LEU A 419 -21.52 -0.35 -30.83
N ALA A 420 -22.79 -0.64 -31.14
CA ALA A 420 -23.21 -1.05 -32.48
C ALA A 420 -22.90 0.03 -33.53
N LEU A 421 -23.10 1.32 -33.21
CA LEU A 421 -22.70 2.44 -34.08
C LEU A 421 -21.17 2.60 -34.18
N ASN A 422 -20.38 2.17 -33.19
CA ASN A 422 -18.92 2.12 -33.29
C ASN A 422 -18.49 1.02 -34.27
N ILE A 423 -19.03 -0.20 -34.10
CA ILE A 423 -18.82 -1.34 -34.99
C ILE A 423 -19.17 -0.98 -36.44
N LEU A 424 -20.33 -0.36 -36.70
CA LEU A 424 -20.74 0.05 -38.04
C LEU A 424 -19.74 1.02 -38.72
N ARG A 425 -19.17 1.98 -37.98
CA ARG A 425 -18.13 2.88 -38.51
C ARG A 425 -16.85 2.12 -38.82
N GLN A 426 -16.37 1.28 -37.90
CA GLN A 426 -15.19 0.45 -38.13
C GLN A 426 -15.36 -0.54 -39.30
N LEU A 427 -16.59 -0.97 -39.59
CA LEU A 427 -16.91 -1.74 -40.78
C LEU A 427 -16.82 -0.90 -42.05
N GLU A 428 -17.40 0.31 -42.08
CA GLU A 428 -17.33 1.19 -43.25
C GLU A 428 -15.88 1.63 -43.54
N ASP A 429 -15.13 2.11 -42.54
CA ASP A 429 -13.70 2.36 -42.62
C ASP A 429 -12.94 1.08 -43.05
N GLY A 430 -13.36 -0.06 -42.52
CA GLY A 430 -12.80 -1.37 -42.79
C GLY A 430 -12.98 -1.85 -44.24
N CYS A 431 -14.06 -1.42 -44.90
CA CYS A 431 -14.33 -1.63 -46.32
C CYS A 431 -13.52 -0.66 -47.18
N ASN A 432 -13.59 0.64 -46.87
CA ASN A 432 -12.92 1.72 -47.60
C ASN A 432 -11.39 1.51 -47.67
N ALA A 433 -10.77 0.96 -46.63
CA ALA A 433 -9.32 0.78 -46.54
C ALA A 433 -8.75 -0.41 -47.35
N SER A 434 -9.56 -1.32 -47.92
CA SER A 434 -8.99 -2.54 -48.53
C SER A 434 -9.87 -3.25 -49.58
N ASN A 435 -9.67 -2.92 -50.87
CA ASN A 435 -10.32 -3.56 -52.04
C ASN A 435 -10.07 -5.08 -52.19
N GLN A 436 -9.27 -5.71 -51.32
CA GLN A 436 -8.98 -7.15 -51.33
C GLN A 436 -9.79 -7.94 -50.27
N THR A 437 -10.49 -7.27 -49.37
CA THR A 437 -11.30 -7.92 -48.33
C THR A 437 -12.67 -8.27 -48.91
N ARG A 438 -13.05 -9.54 -48.88
CA ARG A 438 -14.29 -10.04 -49.54
C ARG A 438 -15.32 -10.57 -48.53
N ARG A 439 -14.87 -10.93 -47.32
CA ARG A 439 -15.72 -11.35 -46.20
C ARG A 439 -15.24 -10.68 -44.92
N LEU A 440 -16.18 -10.20 -44.11
CA LEU A 440 -15.95 -9.68 -42.76
C LEU A 440 -16.69 -10.56 -41.76
N THR A 441 -16.04 -10.99 -40.69
CA THR A 441 -16.67 -11.70 -39.58
C THR A 441 -16.57 -10.86 -38.32
N ILE A 442 -17.68 -10.34 -37.83
CA ILE A 442 -17.78 -9.64 -36.54
C ILE A 442 -18.26 -10.62 -35.49
N GLN A 443 -17.65 -10.58 -34.32
CA GLN A 443 -18.08 -11.31 -33.14
C GLN A 443 -18.21 -10.36 -31.95
N SER A 444 -19.33 -10.41 -31.23
CA SER A 444 -19.56 -9.64 -29.99
C SER A 444 -20.58 -10.36 -29.11
N SER A 445 -20.89 -9.78 -27.95
CA SER A 445 -22.01 -10.21 -27.08
C SER A 445 -23.33 -10.34 -27.84
N VAL A 446 -24.23 -11.17 -27.30
CA VAL A 446 -25.51 -11.52 -27.94
C VAL A 446 -26.38 -10.29 -28.21
N ASP A 447 -26.48 -9.35 -27.26
CA ASP A 447 -27.34 -8.17 -27.38
C ASP A 447 -26.89 -7.23 -28.52
N VAL A 448 -25.57 -7.02 -28.64
CA VAL A 448 -24.96 -6.16 -29.66
C VAL A 448 -25.18 -6.71 -31.05
N ILE A 449 -24.99 -8.03 -31.21
CA ILE A 449 -25.22 -8.69 -32.50
C ILE A 449 -26.72 -8.78 -32.82
N THR A 450 -27.58 -8.96 -31.81
CA THR A 450 -29.05 -8.92 -32.00
C THR A 450 -29.50 -7.55 -32.48
N TYR A 451 -28.99 -6.47 -31.90
CA TYR A 451 -29.26 -5.09 -32.32
C TYR A 451 -28.71 -4.78 -33.74
N LEU A 452 -27.52 -5.30 -34.06
CA LEU A 452 -26.96 -5.19 -35.42
C LEU A 452 -27.79 -5.95 -36.46
N LEU A 453 -28.32 -7.13 -36.10
CA LEU A 453 -29.14 -7.98 -36.97
C LEU A 453 -30.59 -7.52 -37.15
N ASN A 454 -31.10 -6.61 -36.32
CA ASN A 454 -32.49 -6.12 -36.39
C ASN A 454 -32.56 -4.62 -36.65
N GLU A 455 -32.36 -3.78 -35.64
CA GLU A 455 -32.44 -2.31 -35.72
C GLU A 455 -31.43 -1.70 -36.69
N LYS A 456 -30.35 -2.42 -37.01
CA LYS A 456 -29.31 -2.00 -37.96
C LYS A 456 -29.13 -2.90 -39.18
N ARG A 457 -30.09 -3.79 -39.45
CA ARG A 457 -30.11 -4.68 -40.64
C ARG A 457 -29.94 -3.89 -41.95
N SER A 458 -30.67 -2.79 -42.13
CA SER A 458 -30.62 -1.96 -43.33
C SER A 458 -29.29 -1.21 -43.51
N ASP A 459 -28.63 -0.82 -42.42
CA ASP A 459 -27.29 -0.22 -42.47
C ASP A 459 -26.23 -1.27 -42.87
N ILE A 460 -26.35 -2.51 -42.38
CA ILE A 460 -25.47 -3.64 -42.77
C ILE A 460 -25.66 -4.01 -44.24
N THR A 461 -26.89 -4.26 -44.70
CA THR A 461 -27.16 -4.63 -46.10
C THR A 461 -26.76 -3.52 -47.08
N ARG A 462 -26.81 -2.24 -46.67
CA ARG A 462 -26.26 -1.13 -47.46
C ARG A 462 -24.75 -1.23 -47.61
N LEU A 463 -24.01 -1.57 -46.55
CA LEU A 463 -22.55 -1.74 -46.61
C LEU A 463 -22.14 -2.93 -47.49
N GLU A 464 -22.82 -4.07 -47.36
CA GLU A 464 -22.62 -5.25 -48.22
C GLU A 464 -22.81 -4.89 -49.70
N SER A 465 -23.94 -4.24 -50.02
CA SER A 465 -24.29 -3.84 -51.39
C SER A 465 -23.35 -2.77 -51.96
N LYS A 466 -22.91 -1.81 -51.14
CA LYS A 466 -22.02 -0.71 -51.53
C LYS A 466 -20.60 -1.18 -51.86
N HIS A 467 -20.11 -2.21 -51.15
CA HIS A 467 -18.71 -2.65 -51.25
C HIS A 467 -18.52 -4.04 -51.88
N GLY A 468 -19.59 -4.78 -52.17
CA GLY A 468 -19.52 -6.12 -52.79
C GLY A 468 -18.91 -7.18 -51.85
N ILE A 469 -19.18 -7.06 -50.55
CA ILE A 469 -18.66 -7.94 -49.50
C ILE A 469 -19.77 -8.67 -48.75
N GLU A 470 -19.41 -9.76 -48.08
CA GLU A 470 -20.29 -10.51 -47.17
C GLU A 470 -19.96 -10.16 -45.71
N ILE A 471 -20.97 -9.79 -44.90
CA ILE A 471 -20.82 -9.43 -43.49
C ILE A 471 -21.46 -10.48 -42.58
N THR A 472 -20.64 -11.37 -42.02
CA THR A 472 -21.08 -12.37 -41.03
C THR A 472 -21.08 -11.78 -39.62
N LEU A 473 -22.26 -11.69 -39.01
CA LEU A 473 -22.45 -11.26 -37.62
C LEU A 473 -22.62 -12.49 -36.69
N LEU A 474 -21.72 -12.68 -35.72
CA LEU A 474 -21.69 -13.83 -34.82
C LEU A 474 -21.98 -13.45 -33.36
N PRO A 475 -23.16 -13.79 -32.80
CA PRO A 475 -23.43 -13.61 -31.37
C PRO A 475 -22.62 -14.63 -30.56
N ASN A 476 -21.78 -14.15 -29.65
CA ASN A 476 -20.98 -15.02 -28.77
C ASN A 476 -21.49 -14.94 -27.32
N PRO A 477 -22.02 -16.04 -26.75
CA PRO A 477 -22.40 -16.09 -25.34
C PRO A 477 -21.20 -16.05 -24.38
N TYR A 478 -19.98 -16.32 -24.87
CA TYR A 478 -18.75 -16.28 -24.07
C TYR A 478 -18.03 -14.92 -24.11
N MET A 479 -18.46 -13.98 -24.96
CA MET A 479 -17.80 -12.67 -25.10
C MET A 479 -18.49 -11.62 -24.22
N GLN A 480 -17.82 -11.22 -23.15
CA GLN A 480 -18.33 -10.20 -22.23
C GLN A 480 -18.49 -8.85 -22.93
N PHE A 481 -19.64 -8.21 -22.74
CA PHE A 481 -19.87 -6.83 -23.19
C PHE A 481 -18.87 -5.90 -22.48
N PRO A 482 -18.25 -4.92 -23.16
CA PRO A 482 -18.51 -4.40 -24.51
C PRO A 482 -17.58 -4.98 -25.59
N ASN A 483 -16.93 -6.12 -25.36
CA ASN A 483 -15.89 -6.62 -26.26
C ASN A 483 -16.47 -7.06 -27.62
N PHE A 484 -15.67 -6.85 -28.67
CA PHE A 484 -15.96 -7.33 -30.03
C PHE A 484 -14.66 -7.51 -30.83
N ASN A 485 -14.68 -8.43 -31.79
CA ASN A 485 -13.59 -8.68 -32.74
C ASN A 485 -14.11 -8.54 -34.18
N ILE A 486 -13.30 -7.98 -35.09
CA ILE A 486 -13.60 -7.90 -36.53
C ILE A 486 -12.48 -8.61 -37.31
N ASN A 487 -12.76 -9.80 -37.81
CA ASN A 487 -11.84 -10.59 -38.62
C ASN A 487 -12.07 -10.32 -40.12
N LYS A 488 -11.03 -9.84 -40.82
CA LYS A 488 -11.06 -9.61 -42.28
C LYS A 488 -10.51 -10.81 -43.04
N GLN A 489 -11.22 -11.30 -44.06
CA GLN A 489 -10.75 -12.40 -44.92
C GLN A 489 -10.53 -11.93 -46.37
N LYS A 490 -9.41 -12.35 -46.96
CA LYS A 490 -9.03 -12.08 -48.36
C LYS A 490 -9.26 -13.32 -49.24
N GLY A 491 -9.84 -13.11 -50.43
CA GLY A 491 -10.00 -14.13 -51.47
C GLY A 491 -11.08 -15.19 -51.19
N ASP A 492 -11.35 -16.04 -52.18
CA ASP A 492 -12.45 -17.02 -52.18
C ASP A 492 -12.17 -18.30 -51.37
N LYS A 493 -11.47 -18.18 -50.22
CA LYS A 493 -11.39 -19.27 -49.24
C LYS A 493 -12.76 -19.46 -48.59
N LYS A 494 -13.54 -20.39 -49.13
CA LYS A 494 -14.82 -20.82 -48.54
C LYS A 494 -14.58 -21.31 -47.11
N SER A 495 -15.27 -20.71 -46.14
CA SER A 495 -15.34 -21.26 -44.78
C SER A 495 -15.97 -22.65 -44.85
N HIS A 496 -15.25 -23.68 -44.41
CA HIS A 496 -15.80 -25.03 -44.25
C HIS A 496 -16.72 -25.15 -43.02
N HIS A 497 -16.76 -24.13 -42.17
CA HIS A 497 -17.59 -24.07 -40.96
C HIS A 497 -18.79 -23.15 -41.15
N LYS A 498 -19.95 -23.57 -40.63
CA LYS A 498 -21.17 -22.74 -40.54
C LYS A 498 -20.96 -21.61 -39.53
N SER A 499 -21.70 -20.52 -39.66
CA SER A 499 -21.57 -19.31 -38.82
C SER A 499 -21.50 -19.62 -37.31
N TYR A 500 -22.45 -20.40 -36.79
CA TYR A 500 -22.51 -20.78 -35.37
C TYR A 500 -21.33 -21.66 -34.88
N GLN A 501 -20.55 -22.23 -35.79
CA GLN A 501 -19.34 -23.00 -35.46
C GLN A 501 -18.09 -22.11 -35.40
N GLY A 502 -18.13 -20.90 -35.97
CA GLY A 502 -17.05 -19.91 -35.93
C GLY A 502 -16.94 -19.11 -34.63
N ILE A 503 -17.68 -19.51 -33.59
CA ILE A 503 -17.69 -18.83 -32.29
C ILE A 503 -16.40 -19.17 -31.53
N SER A 504 -15.51 -18.18 -31.39
CA SER A 504 -14.37 -18.26 -30.47
C SER A 504 -14.83 -18.56 -29.04
N LYS A 505 -14.20 -19.57 -28.42
CA LYS A 505 -14.37 -19.93 -27.01
C LYS A 505 -13.18 -19.38 -26.20
N PRO A 506 -13.38 -19.02 -24.92
CA PRO A 506 -12.26 -18.62 -24.06
C PRO A 506 -11.30 -19.81 -23.87
N GLN A 507 -10.00 -19.53 -23.93
CA GLN A 507 -8.96 -20.46 -23.54
C GLN A 507 -8.60 -20.16 -22.09
N ASN A 508 -9.10 -20.96 -21.16
CA ASN A 508 -8.84 -20.79 -19.73
C ASN A 508 -7.46 -21.41 -19.39
N THR A 509 -6.42 -20.60 -19.41
CA THR A 509 -5.10 -20.96 -18.86
C THR A 509 -5.15 -20.97 -17.32
N LEU A 510 -4.45 -21.91 -16.69
CA LEU A 510 -4.38 -22.02 -15.23
C LEU A 510 -3.61 -20.83 -14.61
N ALA A 511 -2.63 -20.30 -15.33
CA ALA A 511 -1.85 -19.11 -14.95
C ALA A 511 -2.72 -17.85 -14.81
N ASP A 512 -3.60 -17.54 -15.76
CA ASP A 512 -4.50 -16.37 -15.73
C ASP A 512 -5.40 -16.35 -14.48
N ASN A 513 -5.81 -17.53 -14.02
CA ASN A 513 -6.60 -17.72 -12.81
C ASN A 513 -5.76 -17.61 -11.53
N GLY A 514 -4.43 -17.69 -11.64
CA GLY A 514 -3.52 -17.71 -10.50
C GLY A 514 -3.44 -19.07 -9.79
N LEU A 515 -3.60 -20.16 -10.56
CA LEU A 515 -3.53 -21.54 -10.06
C LEU A 515 -2.32 -22.30 -10.66
N SER A 516 -1.28 -21.56 -11.07
CA SER A 516 0.02 -22.11 -11.45
C SER A 516 0.85 -22.43 -10.19
N GLU A 517 1.25 -23.69 -10.04
CA GLU A 517 2.02 -24.17 -8.88
C GLU A 517 3.52 -23.79 -8.93
N ASP A 518 3.96 -23.10 -9.99
CA ASP A 518 5.35 -22.69 -10.28
C ASP A 518 5.90 -21.64 -9.30
N ARG A 519 6.05 -22.02 -8.03
CA ARG A 519 6.69 -21.23 -6.98
C ARG A 519 8.21 -21.34 -7.10
N GLU A 520 8.88 -20.19 -7.24
CA GLU A 520 10.34 -20.11 -7.17
C GLU A 520 10.85 -20.56 -5.80
N THR A 521 11.52 -21.71 -5.75
CA THR A 521 12.27 -22.13 -4.57
C THR A 521 13.54 -21.29 -4.43
N PRO A 522 13.77 -20.57 -3.31
CA PRO A 522 15.04 -19.90 -3.08
C PRO A 522 16.18 -20.91 -2.94
N ALA A 523 17.40 -20.50 -3.29
CA ALA A 523 18.59 -21.33 -3.09
C ALA A 523 18.98 -21.48 -1.60
N ILE A 524 18.44 -20.63 -0.72
CA ILE A 524 18.71 -20.58 0.72
C ILE A 524 17.39 -20.52 1.48
N ASN A 525 17.14 -21.52 2.33
CA ASN A 525 15.91 -21.64 3.15
C ASN A 525 16.07 -21.08 4.59
N SER A 526 16.97 -20.12 4.78
CA SER A 526 17.37 -19.60 6.11
C SER A 526 16.47 -18.47 6.61
N ASN A 527 15.20 -18.80 6.91
CA ASN A 527 14.23 -17.82 7.46
C ASN A 527 14.43 -17.53 8.97
N HIS A 528 15.35 -18.22 9.65
CA HIS A 528 15.70 -18.01 11.05
C HIS A 528 17.21 -18.22 11.30
N PRO A 529 17.78 -17.71 12.41
CA PRO A 529 19.16 -17.97 12.81
C PRO A 529 19.39 -19.41 13.29
N THR A 530 20.54 -19.98 12.98
CA THR A 530 21.00 -21.31 13.45
C THR A 530 21.42 -21.30 14.93
N THR A 531 21.85 -20.15 15.45
CA THR A 531 22.31 -19.97 16.84
C THR A 531 21.32 -19.10 17.63
N ARG A 532 21.13 -19.37 18.93
CA ARG A 532 20.30 -18.51 19.80
C ARG A 532 21.10 -17.34 20.34
N ILE A 533 20.45 -16.18 20.44
CA ILE A 533 20.98 -15.04 21.19
C ILE A 533 21.14 -15.41 22.68
N SER A 534 22.24 -14.96 23.30
CA SER A 534 22.53 -15.26 24.72
C SER A 534 21.53 -14.59 25.67
N GLU A 535 20.93 -15.37 26.58
CA GLU A 535 20.02 -14.84 27.61
C GLU A 535 20.76 -14.00 28.66
N HIS A 536 20.78 -12.68 28.48
CA HIS A 536 21.09 -11.76 29.57
C HIS A 536 20.00 -11.82 30.65
N LYS A 537 20.37 -12.24 31.86
CA LYS A 537 19.52 -12.08 33.04
C LYS A 537 19.38 -10.59 33.32
N GLU A 538 18.15 -10.08 33.29
CA GLU A 538 17.87 -8.66 33.50
C GLU A 538 18.56 -8.12 34.77
N HIS A 539 19.43 -7.12 34.59
CA HIS A 539 19.90 -6.30 35.69
C HIS A 539 18.73 -5.46 36.22
N LYS A 540 18.02 -6.01 37.21
CA LYS A 540 17.02 -5.28 38.00
C LYS A 540 17.60 -3.93 38.40
N LYS A 541 16.93 -2.84 38.00
CA LYS A 541 17.32 -1.47 38.35
C LYS A 541 17.35 -1.33 39.88
N VAL A 542 18.55 -1.41 40.45
CA VAL A 542 18.78 -1.09 41.86
C VAL A 542 18.55 0.41 42.01
N THR A 543 17.47 0.79 42.69
CA THR A 543 17.22 2.19 43.03
C THR A 543 18.23 2.62 44.08
N GLU A 544 19.26 3.35 43.66
CA GLU A 544 20.23 3.95 44.59
C GLU A 544 19.50 4.89 45.56
N LYS A 545 19.42 4.49 46.83
CA LYS A 545 19.24 5.42 47.93
C LYS A 545 20.59 5.77 48.49
N SER A 546 21.00 7.01 48.28
CA SER A 546 22.19 7.58 48.92
C SER A 546 22.09 7.47 50.45
N SER A 547 23.11 6.88 51.06
CA SER A 547 23.53 7.21 52.41
C SER A 547 25.06 7.16 52.48
N PHE A 548 25.69 8.32 52.45
CA PHE A 548 27.09 8.47 52.85
C PHE A 548 27.24 8.03 54.32
N SER A 549 28.35 7.34 54.64
CA SER A 549 29.32 7.72 55.68
C SER A 549 29.97 6.50 56.35
N PHE A 550 31.30 6.40 56.22
CA PHE A 550 32.25 5.72 57.12
C PHE A 550 31.97 4.24 57.51
N TRP A 551 32.88 3.34 57.15
CA TRP A 551 34.00 2.92 58.02
C TRP A 551 34.97 2.01 57.25
N ASN A 552 36.20 2.48 57.03
CA ASN A 552 37.30 1.65 56.52
C ASN A 552 38.13 1.17 57.73
N ALA A 553 38.01 -0.12 58.10
CA ALA A 553 38.89 -0.74 59.09
C ALA A 553 39.01 -2.26 58.87
N VAL A 554 40.22 -2.78 59.09
CA VAL A 554 40.56 -4.22 59.19
C VAL A 554 40.22 -5.10 57.97
N LYS A 555 41.21 -5.25 57.07
CA LYS A 555 41.40 -6.50 56.31
C LYS A 555 41.89 -7.62 57.24
N SER A 556 41.67 -8.87 56.82
CA SER A 556 42.10 -10.12 57.47
C SER A 556 41.38 -10.43 58.79
N PHE A 557 41.24 -11.70 59.22
CA PHE A 557 42.01 -12.91 58.85
C PHE A 557 41.11 -14.17 58.90
N PHE A 558 41.61 -15.30 58.34
CA PHE A 558 41.17 -16.70 58.52
C PHE A 558 40.00 -17.29 57.69
N ILE A 559 40.19 -18.57 57.32
CA ILE A 559 39.23 -19.64 56.94
C ILE A 559 38.42 -19.41 55.64
N GLY A 560 38.50 -20.24 54.59
CA GLY A 560 39.40 -21.36 54.30
C GLY A 560 38.94 -22.76 54.74
N GLY A 561 38.38 -23.56 53.81
CA GLY A 561 38.34 -25.03 53.93
C GLY A 561 36.98 -25.75 53.94
N ASP A 562 36.52 -26.15 52.75
CA ASP A 562 35.94 -27.47 52.40
C ASP A 562 34.70 -28.12 53.10
N LYS A 563 33.69 -28.44 52.24
CA LYS A 563 32.86 -29.68 52.17
C LYS A 563 32.34 -30.39 53.45
N LYS A 564 30.99 -30.49 53.60
CA LYS A 564 30.19 -31.71 53.27
C LYS A 564 28.66 -31.60 53.47
N LYS A 565 27.96 -32.67 53.04
CA LYS A 565 26.51 -32.91 52.86
C LYS A 565 25.69 -33.04 54.16
N GLY A 566 24.36 -32.85 54.06
CA GLY A 566 23.32 -33.33 55.00
C GLY A 566 21.97 -32.63 54.75
N GLN A 567 21.12 -33.08 53.82
CA GLN A 567 19.98 -34.00 54.01
C GLN A 567 18.92 -33.57 55.04
N THR A 568 17.64 -33.61 54.64
CA THR A 568 16.50 -33.03 55.38
C THR A 568 15.35 -34.01 55.61
N GLU A 569 14.96 -34.15 56.88
CA GLU A 569 13.69 -34.70 57.39
C GLU A 569 13.34 -33.90 58.68
N LYS A 570 12.08 -33.73 59.13
CA LYS A 570 10.76 -34.07 58.59
C LYS A 570 9.69 -33.18 59.28
N LYS A 571 8.57 -32.94 58.57
CA LYS A 571 7.19 -32.81 59.10
C LYS A 571 6.77 -31.74 60.16
N HIS A 572 5.70 -31.03 59.76
CA HIS A 572 4.45 -30.73 60.50
C HIS A 572 4.27 -29.50 61.43
N ASN A 573 3.15 -28.83 61.14
CA ASN A 573 2.05 -28.45 62.04
C ASN A 573 1.90 -27.02 62.63
N ASN A 574 0.90 -26.34 62.03
CA ASN A 574 -0.34 -25.85 62.66
C ASN A 574 -0.49 -24.38 63.12
N LYS A 575 -1.63 -23.84 62.67
CA LYS A 575 -2.60 -22.97 63.37
C LYS A 575 -2.23 -21.53 63.74
N ASN A 576 -2.96 -20.64 63.06
CA ASN A 576 -3.83 -19.60 63.62
C ASN A 576 -3.24 -18.60 64.65
N ARG A 577 -3.39 -17.30 64.32
CA ARG A 577 -4.56 -16.56 64.84
C ARG A 577 -4.89 -15.27 64.07
N ASN A 578 -6.19 -15.04 63.92
CA ASN A 578 -6.80 -13.75 63.57
C ASN A 578 -6.40 -12.65 64.56
N ARG A 579 -6.33 -11.39 64.09
CA ARG A 579 -7.31 -10.35 64.49
C ARG A 579 -7.25 -9.03 63.70
N ASN A 580 -8.34 -8.78 62.97
CA ASN A 580 -9.04 -7.50 62.83
C ASN A 580 -8.65 -6.39 63.84
N ARG A 581 -8.47 -5.13 63.37
CA ARG A 581 -9.56 -4.12 63.33
C ARG A 581 -9.19 -2.77 62.66
N ASN A 582 -10.21 -2.11 62.10
CA ASN A 582 -10.18 -0.73 61.60
C ASN A 582 -9.88 0.32 62.70
N ARG A 583 -9.34 1.48 62.30
CA ARG A 583 -10.10 2.75 62.40
C ARG A 583 -9.50 3.92 61.60
N ASN A 584 -10.40 4.79 61.11
CA ASN A 584 -10.11 5.99 60.33
C ASN A 584 -9.48 7.11 61.18
N ARG A 585 -8.81 8.07 60.52
CA ARG A 585 -9.11 9.49 60.75
C ARG A 585 -8.81 10.36 59.52
N ASN A 586 -9.72 11.29 59.23
CA ASN A 586 -9.50 12.38 58.28
C ASN A 586 -8.56 13.43 58.87
N GLN A 587 -7.88 14.20 58.02
CA GLN A 587 -8.03 15.66 58.05
C GLN A 587 -7.62 16.32 56.72
N ASN A 588 -8.36 17.35 56.33
CA ASN A 588 -8.01 18.25 55.23
C ASN A 588 -6.86 19.17 55.64
N ASN A 589 -6.16 19.76 54.65
CA ASN A 589 -6.00 21.21 54.70
C ASN A 589 -5.88 21.85 53.31
N ASN A 590 -6.52 23.01 53.15
CA ASN A 590 -6.47 23.85 51.94
C ASN A 590 -5.24 24.77 51.97
N ARG A 591 -4.74 25.16 50.80
CA ARG A 591 -4.31 26.56 50.56
C ARG A 591 -4.23 26.91 49.07
N ASN A 592 -5.07 27.84 48.65
CA ASN A 592 -4.89 28.61 47.42
C ASN A 592 -3.71 29.59 47.59
N ASN A 593 -3.06 29.97 46.48
CA ASN A 593 -2.90 31.40 46.21
C ASN A 593 -2.81 31.70 44.70
N GLN A 594 -3.05 32.96 44.32
CA GLN A 594 -3.19 33.41 42.92
C GLN A 594 -2.02 34.28 42.43
N LYS A 595 -1.88 34.39 41.09
CA LYS A 595 -1.23 35.50 40.34
C LYS A 595 0.31 35.59 40.53
N GLN A 596 1.09 36.16 39.61
CA GLN A 596 0.81 37.31 38.72
C GLN A 596 1.68 37.28 37.44
N GLN A 597 1.27 38.02 36.39
CA GLN A 597 2.18 38.41 35.30
C GLN A 597 3.06 39.60 35.73
N PRO A 598 4.16 39.87 35.01
CA PRO A 598 4.20 41.15 34.32
C PRO A 598 4.59 41.05 32.82
N ASN A 599 4.43 42.17 32.12
CA ASN A 599 4.77 42.37 30.70
C ASN A 599 5.28 43.83 30.53
N LYS A 600 5.93 44.16 29.41
CA LYS A 600 6.55 45.46 29.04
C LYS A 600 7.87 45.80 29.76
N GLN A 601 8.80 46.61 29.21
CA GLN A 601 9.04 47.07 27.83
C GLN A 601 10.51 47.54 27.67
N ASP A 602 10.97 47.61 26.42
CA ASP A 602 12.00 48.51 25.86
C ASP A 602 13.37 48.74 26.55
N LYS A 603 14.44 48.45 25.80
CA LYS A 603 15.54 49.42 25.63
C LYS A 603 16.23 49.28 24.27
N GLN A 604 16.26 50.36 23.51
CA GLN A 604 16.96 50.46 22.23
C GLN A 604 18.47 50.65 22.42
N ARG A 605 19.28 50.11 21.50
CA ARG A 605 20.48 50.81 20.99
C ARG A 605 20.94 50.26 19.65
N SER A 606 21.43 51.15 18.80
CA SER A 606 21.83 50.89 17.41
C SER A 606 23.35 51.06 17.22
N ASN A 607 23.98 50.23 16.38
CA ASN A 607 24.69 50.75 15.20
C ASN A 607 25.18 49.71 14.18
N GLN A 608 25.05 50.08 12.91
CA GLN A 608 25.98 49.95 11.77
C GLN A 608 26.98 48.76 11.69
N GLY A 609 27.00 48.05 10.56
CA GLY A 609 27.98 46.98 10.28
C GLY A 609 27.92 46.31 8.89
N GLN A 610 28.12 47.09 7.81
CA GLN A 610 28.49 46.76 6.40
C GLN A 610 28.22 45.35 5.77
N LYS A 611 27.75 45.37 4.51
CA LYS A 611 27.65 44.19 3.60
C LYS A 611 28.87 44.06 2.66
N PRO A 612 29.27 42.84 2.26
CA PRO A 612 30.02 42.60 1.00
C PRO A 612 29.10 42.35 -0.22
N LYS A 613 29.63 42.61 -1.43
CA LYS A 613 29.21 42.04 -2.74
C LYS A 613 30.43 41.31 -3.35
N PRO A 614 30.26 40.31 -4.22
CA PRO A 614 30.27 40.51 -5.69
C PRO A 614 28.97 39.99 -6.37
N GLN A 615 28.53 40.31 -7.61
CA GLN A 615 29.16 40.59 -8.93
C GLN A 615 29.91 39.39 -9.54
N ASN A 616 29.30 38.60 -10.44
CA ASN A 616 29.24 38.97 -11.87
C ASN A 616 28.22 38.17 -12.71
N LYS A 617 27.91 38.66 -13.91
CA LYS A 617 27.24 37.94 -15.03
C LYS A 617 28.11 37.99 -16.30
N PRO A 618 28.26 36.91 -17.05
CA PRO A 618 28.62 36.98 -18.47
C PRO A 618 27.41 37.34 -19.35
N LYS A 619 27.64 38.07 -20.44
CA LYS A 619 26.75 38.13 -21.62
C LYS A 619 27.40 37.32 -22.76
N PRO A 620 26.64 36.69 -23.67
CA PRO A 620 27.21 36.14 -24.89
C PRO A 620 27.70 37.24 -25.84
N LYS A 621 28.69 36.92 -26.69
CA LYS A 621 29.10 37.69 -27.86
C LYS A 621 28.97 36.81 -29.10
N ASN A 622 28.53 37.40 -30.22
CA ASN A 622 28.65 36.79 -31.55
C ASN A 622 30.10 36.86 -32.05
N ASN A 623 30.46 35.95 -32.94
CA ASN A 623 31.12 36.30 -34.19
C ASN A 623 30.84 35.25 -35.28
N ASN A 624 30.82 35.69 -36.55
CA ASN A 624 30.58 34.83 -37.71
C ASN A 624 31.85 34.05 -38.12
N THR A 625 31.75 33.00 -38.93
CA THR A 625 31.98 33.09 -40.40
C THR A 625 31.58 31.77 -41.11
N GLN A 626 30.87 31.91 -42.23
CA GLN A 626 30.78 31.11 -43.49
C GLN A 626 31.34 29.66 -43.51
N VAL A 627 30.84 28.68 -44.28
CA VAL A 627 30.12 28.63 -45.58
C VAL A 627 29.27 27.32 -45.60
N LYS A 628 28.39 26.92 -46.55
CA LYS A 628 27.87 27.40 -47.86
C LYS A 628 26.45 26.79 -48.06
N GLN A 629 25.78 27.04 -49.19
CA GLN A 629 24.55 26.34 -49.61
C GLN A 629 24.47 26.21 -51.14
N THR A 630 23.61 25.29 -51.60
CA THR A 630 22.92 25.26 -52.91
C THR A 630 21.62 24.45 -52.70
N LYS A 631 20.38 24.96 -52.79
CA LYS A 631 19.58 25.63 -53.88
C LYS A 631 18.91 24.63 -54.86
N PRO A 632 17.78 24.96 -55.56
CA PRO A 632 16.86 26.15 -55.52
C PRO A 632 15.33 25.81 -55.38
N GLN A 633 14.42 26.69 -54.88
CA GLN A 633 13.44 27.65 -55.53
C GLN A 633 12.26 27.03 -56.35
N GLU A 634 11.09 27.66 -56.62
CA GLU A 634 10.43 28.98 -56.33
C GLU A 634 9.23 28.85 -55.33
N GLN A 635 8.48 29.86 -54.81
CA GLN A 635 8.33 31.33 -54.92
C GLN A 635 7.23 31.94 -55.86
N LYS A 636 6.03 32.31 -55.34
CA LYS A 636 5.21 33.49 -55.81
C LYS A 636 4.24 34.04 -54.72
N LYS A 637 3.87 35.33 -54.82
CA LYS A 637 3.06 36.19 -53.89
C LYS A 637 2.49 37.40 -54.70
N PRO A 638 1.75 38.44 -54.19
CA PRO A 638 1.55 38.99 -52.82
C PRO A 638 0.05 38.94 -52.36
N GLN A 639 -0.74 39.90 -51.79
CA GLN A 639 -0.57 41.31 -51.34
C GLN A 639 -1.60 41.81 -50.27
N GLU A 640 -1.14 41.94 -49.02
CA GLU A 640 -1.26 43.10 -48.08
C GLU A 640 -2.54 43.96 -47.80
N LYS A 641 -2.93 43.99 -46.49
CA LYS A 641 -3.28 45.19 -45.62
C LYS A 641 -4.64 45.93 -45.82
N PRO A 642 -5.09 46.87 -44.93
CA PRO A 642 -4.62 47.31 -43.58
C PRO A 642 -5.69 47.58 -42.44
N LYS A 643 -5.21 47.59 -41.16
CA LYS A 643 -5.47 48.51 -40.00
C LYS A 643 -6.88 48.98 -39.49
N ASN A 644 -7.22 48.57 -38.25
CA ASN A 644 -7.16 49.33 -36.95
C ASN A 644 -8.15 50.48 -36.54
N VAL A 645 -8.34 50.61 -35.19
CA VAL A 645 -8.92 51.73 -34.36
C VAL A 645 -10.45 51.70 -34.02
N ALA A 646 -10.82 52.22 -32.83
CA ALA A 646 -12.17 52.23 -32.20
C ALA A 646 -12.52 53.60 -31.55
N PRO A 647 -13.79 53.86 -31.11
CA PRO A 647 -13.98 54.54 -29.81
C PRO A 647 -15.30 54.28 -29.00
N LYS A 648 -15.15 54.07 -27.67
CA LYS A 648 -15.79 54.75 -26.49
C LYS A 648 -17.31 55.11 -26.33
N VAL A 649 -17.79 54.96 -25.07
CA VAL A 649 -18.65 55.89 -24.22
C VAL A 649 -20.20 55.87 -24.45
N GLU A 650 -21.12 55.90 -23.45
CA GLU A 650 -20.99 55.87 -21.94
C GLU A 650 -22.13 55.18 -21.10
N THR A 651 -23.20 55.88 -20.67
CA THR A 651 -23.94 55.64 -19.39
C THR A 651 -25.45 56.04 -19.36
N LYS A 652 -26.14 55.62 -18.27
CA LYS A 652 -27.44 56.06 -17.68
C LYS A 652 -28.73 55.38 -18.18
N LYS A 653 -29.83 55.29 -17.38
CA LYS A 653 -30.07 55.04 -15.92
C LYS A 653 -31.62 54.91 -15.75
N GLU A 654 -32.09 54.10 -14.80
CA GLU A 654 -33.41 54.14 -14.11
C GLU A 654 -34.72 54.43 -14.91
N ASP A 655 -35.71 53.52 -14.88
CA ASP A 655 -36.75 53.55 -13.82
C ASP A 655 -37.76 52.36 -13.91
N ALA A 656 -38.66 52.23 -12.94
CA ALA A 656 -39.81 51.32 -12.96
C ALA A 656 -41.08 51.99 -12.40
N PRO A 657 -42.30 51.57 -12.83
CA PRO A 657 -43.25 51.07 -11.82
C PRO A 657 -44.20 49.94 -12.28
N LYS A 658 -44.98 49.44 -11.31
CA LYS A 658 -45.92 48.29 -11.40
C LYS A 658 -47.35 48.70 -11.82
N LYS A 659 -48.12 47.74 -12.39
CA LYS A 659 -49.57 47.44 -12.22
C LYS A 659 -50.03 46.47 -13.34
N GLN A 660 -51.14 45.72 -13.28
CA GLN A 660 -51.88 44.96 -12.23
C GLN A 660 -52.99 44.13 -12.95
N ALA A 661 -53.78 43.32 -12.22
CA ALA A 661 -54.86 42.41 -12.68
C ALA A 661 -54.38 41.15 -13.48
N VAL A 662 -54.78 39.89 -13.24
CA VAL A 662 -55.85 39.16 -12.50
C VAL A 662 -57.06 38.71 -13.34
N ILE A 663 -57.16 37.37 -13.53
CA ILE A 663 -58.34 36.47 -13.65
C ILE A 663 -57.75 35.06 -13.95
N LYS A 664 -57.84 34.06 -13.06
CA LYS A 664 -58.96 33.12 -12.81
C LYS A 664 -59.34 32.31 -14.07
N THR A 665 -59.49 30.98 -14.12
CA THR A 665 -59.22 29.77 -13.30
C THR A 665 -60.09 28.68 -13.95
N GLU A 666 -59.56 27.51 -14.32
CA GLU A 666 -60.35 26.27 -14.34
C GLU A 666 -59.45 25.02 -14.32
N ASN A 667 -60.01 23.86 -13.97
CA ASN A 667 -59.27 22.63 -13.65
C ASN A 667 -59.37 21.56 -14.76
N PRO A 668 -58.38 20.65 -14.84
CA PRO A 668 -58.61 19.25 -15.21
C PRO A 668 -58.58 18.33 -13.97
N THR A 669 -59.45 17.31 -13.94
CA THR A 669 -59.71 16.43 -12.79
C THR A 669 -58.76 15.23 -12.65
N LYS A 670 -58.56 14.76 -11.42
CA LYS A 670 -57.90 13.47 -11.11
C LYS A 670 -58.72 12.26 -11.59
N PRO A 671 -58.09 11.23 -12.15
CA PRO A 671 -58.61 9.86 -12.13
C PRO A 671 -58.45 9.21 -10.75
N GLU A 672 -59.36 8.33 -10.36
CA GLU A 672 -59.31 7.61 -9.08
C GLU A 672 -58.40 6.37 -9.12
N VAL A 673 -57.61 6.14 -8.06
CA VAL A 673 -56.88 4.88 -7.86
C VAL A 673 -57.78 3.86 -7.17
N LYS A 674 -58.34 2.93 -7.96
CA LYS A 674 -59.14 1.81 -7.43
C LYS A 674 -58.27 0.88 -6.57
N LYS A 675 -58.69 0.65 -5.32
CA LYS A 675 -58.03 -0.27 -4.38
C LYS A 675 -58.25 -1.73 -4.82
N ALA A 676 -57.19 -2.43 -5.21
CA ALA A 676 -57.22 -3.87 -5.41
C ALA A 676 -57.35 -4.61 -4.06
N SER A 677 -58.19 -5.65 -4.01
CA SER A 677 -58.54 -6.38 -2.79
C SER A 677 -57.58 -7.53 -2.46
N LYS A 678 -57.25 -7.70 -1.17
CA LYS A 678 -56.55 -8.89 -0.66
C LYS A 678 -57.37 -10.18 -0.89
N PRO A 679 -56.76 -11.30 -1.35
CA PRO A 679 -57.39 -12.61 -1.24
C PRO A 679 -57.56 -13.00 0.24
N LYS A 680 -58.75 -13.51 0.62
CA LYS A 680 -58.96 -14.22 1.88
C LYS A 680 -58.85 -15.72 1.62
N VAL A 681 -57.88 -16.39 2.24
CA VAL A 681 -57.90 -17.86 2.36
C VAL A 681 -58.88 -18.23 3.48
N LYS A 682 -59.82 -19.14 3.21
CA LYS A 682 -60.70 -19.73 4.23
C LYS A 682 -60.00 -20.91 4.91
N LYS A 683 -60.39 -21.20 6.16
CA LYS A 683 -60.01 -22.42 6.87
C LYS A 683 -60.99 -23.55 6.56
N GLU A 684 -60.45 -24.72 6.28
CA GLU A 684 -60.93 -26.03 6.74
C GLU A 684 -59.65 -26.85 7.02
N THR A 685 -59.56 -27.89 7.85
CA THR A 685 -60.21 -28.40 9.07
C THR A 685 -59.33 -29.61 9.46
N LYS A 686 -59.30 -30.03 10.74
CA LYS A 686 -58.38 -31.07 11.24
C LYS A 686 -58.44 -32.41 10.48
N ILE A 687 -57.29 -33.08 10.37
CA ILE A 687 -57.13 -34.53 10.66
C ILE A 687 -55.90 -34.68 11.58
N GLU A 688 -55.88 -35.71 12.42
CA GLU A 688 -54.89 -35.95 13.48
C GLU A 688 -53.92 -37.12 13.11
N THR A 689 -53.15 -37.61 14.08
CA THR A 689 -52.05 -38.61 13.96
C THR A 689 -50.76 -38.09 13.30
N GLY A 690 -49.57 -38.59 13.64
CA GLY A 690 -49.19 -39.56 14.69
C GLY A 690 -47.66 -39.60 14.80
N ASN A 691 -47.09 -39.81 15.99
CA ASN A 691 -45.65 -39.64 16.21
C ASN A 691 -45.00 -40.90 16.83
N LYS A 692 -43.82 -41.27 16.31
CA LYS A 692 -42.92 -42.37 16.71
C LYS A 692 -43.41 -43.81 16.52
N ALA A 693 -42.59 -44.59 15.79
CA ALA A 693 -42.19 -45.95 16.15
C ALA A 693 -40.83 -46.26 15.47
N ASP A 694 -40.11 -47.25 15.99
CA ASP A 694 -38.71 -47.55 15.69
C ASP A 694 -38.49 -48.34 14.38
N THR A 695 -37.27 -48.32 13.83
CA THR A 695 -36.44 -49.53 13.61
C THR A 695 -35.03 -49.18 13.07
N LYS A 696 -34.08 -50.12 13.25
CA LYS A 696 -32.77 -50.14 12.55
C LYS A 696 -32.93 -50.48 11.06
N PRO A 697 -31.83 -50.46 10.29
CA PRO A 697 -31.26 -51.77 9.91
C PRO A 697 -29.79 -51.97 10.29
N ASP A 698 -29.39 -53.23 10.43
CA ASP A 698 -27.99 -53.68 10.52
C ASP A 698 -27.43 -53.97 9.10
N ALA A 699 -26.23 -54.58 9.00
CA ALA A 699 -25.42 -54.62 7.78
C ALA A 699 -25.59 -55.86 6.86
N ASP A 700 -24.75 -55.89 5.80
CA ASP A 700 -24.39 -57.01 4.90
C ASP A 700 -25.40 -57.50 3.85
N GLY A 701 -24.90 -57.84 2.63
CA GLY A 701 -25.67 -58.60 1.63
C GLY A 701 -25.34 -58.38 0.14
N ASN A 702 -24.17 -58.83 -0.33
CA ASN A 702 -23.76 -59.06 -1.74
C ASN A 702 -24.80 -58.86 -2.87
N LYS A 703 -24.49 -57.96 -3.83
CA LYS A 703 -24.07 -58.39 -5.19
C LYS A 703 -23.42 -57.26 -6.01
#